data_AF-A0A7T5EWG8-F1
#
_entry.id   AF-A0A7T5EWG8-F1
#
_cell.length_a   1.000
_cell.length_b   1.000
_cell.length_c   1.000
_cell.angle_alpha   90.00
_cell.angle_beta   90.00
_cell.angle_gamma   90.00
#
_symmetry.space_group_name_H-M   'P 1'
#
loop_
_entity.id
_entity.type
_entity.pdbx_description
1 polymer ?
#
loop_
_entity_poly.entity_id
_entity_poly.type
_entity_poly.pdbx_seq_one_letter_code
_entity_poly.pdbx_strand_id
1 'polypeptide(L)'
;MRWMKKTIAGSGTIILSLFAVTACANTSGSSHSTSNSGGSHNETSSIGSNTISENSSGKGTKAESKTFVLHLDSEAKSGKTDNSLYTAGNSSITQVKQRWGSPDKQGVAGQGTYATYKSEKASFGFNQDGTIFDVRSYSKQVQSLTLSDVRAVLGNPKETTKPTASQINEIYQVNNTFQLEFIINTGTDAVNHISVFDASAVHSPGTQPTSPHGSNIAIRGVIEGFYGKPWSNKERINMFSFMQKENLNTYVYAPKGDPYQRVDWREPYPSVKLQQMKALVAQAKQDGVQFVYSISPGMTGYSTKDIQKSITYSSASDRKALEAKIHQLQSIGVNTFMLSFDDIEKTLKPADKKVYGTDYAKAQMQLANQVLAYEKARDPNFRLWFVPTFYYGMTDGPYWQTLRSTLNHSIKVIWTGKWVLNKSINSSQAKAITNLYGRKPILWDNYPVNDYTYDKGKQHQLMLGPLEGRTADLTKNIAGYISNPMVQPYASKVALETISDYLQNPGSYQPKTAWNGAINHLSGITNPTLFKTFAEFNTVSTLNSTGYSPIGAMVAAYRNASTSAQKQSAEQGLETEFRRLRNLPSTLPPTITNKELLHEIQPWLTKLGAEGQGGLDALAVINDPSTSNKNRLAKELKLVSDSPYQVGGEMIAFMKQAGNQ
;
A
#
# COMPACT_ATOMS: atom_id res chain seq x y z
N MET A 1 13.61 12.71 12.59
CA MET A 1 14.84 12.15 13.21
C MET A 1 15.87 13.27 13.41
N ARG A 2 15.63 14.17 14.39
CA ARG A 2 16.54 15.27 14.74
C ARG A 2 17.67 14.76 15.64
N TRP A 3 18.58 13.96 15.07
CA TRP A 3 19.85 13.60 15.72
C TRP A 3 20.97 13.68 14.69
N MET A 4 21.26 14.90 14.24
CA MET A 4 22.58 15.24 13.72
C MET A 4 22.95 16.64 14.19
N LYS A 5 24.02 16.69 15.00
CA LYS A 5 24.81 17.85 15.44
C LYS A 5 24.18 18.75 16.51
N LYS A 6 24.78 18.74 17.71
CA LYS A 6 25.79 19.74 18.08
C LYS A 6 26.30 19.46 19.50
N THR A 7 27.62 19.27 19.61
CA THR A 7 28.36 19.41 20.86
C THR A 7 29.30 20.60 20.68
N ILE A 8 29.30 21.48 21.70
CA ILE A 8 30.29 22.51 22.04
C ILE A 8 30.12 23.93 21.45
N ALA A 9 29.93 24.86 22.41
CA ALA A 9 30.18 26.32 22.46
C ALA A 9 29.47 27.23 21.44
N GLY A 10 28.88 28.37 21.77
CA GLY A 10 28.83 29.18 22.99
C GLY A 10 28.48 30.61 22.56
N SER A 11 27.61 31.28 23.30
CA SER A 11 27.39 32.73 23.33
C SER A 11 26.60 33.40 22.20
N GLY A 12 25.45 33.96 22.56
CA GLY A 12 25.21 35.38 22.32
C GLY A 12 24.16 35.79 21.27
N THR A 13 23.08 36.36 21.79
CA THR A 13 22.29 37.49 21.23
C THR A 13 20.93 37.16 20.63
N ILE A 14 19.93 37.62 21.37
CA ILE A 14 18.49 37.61 21.10
C ILE A 14 18.17 38.81 20.20
N ILE A 15 17.46 38.59 19.09
CA ILE A 15 16.73 39.65 18.39
C ILE A 15 15.29 39.18 18.19
N LEU A 16 14.39 39.88 18.87
CA LEU A 16 12.93 39.80 18.77
C LEU A 16 12.49 40.45 17.46
N SER A 17 11.57 39.83 16.72
CA SER A 17 10.85 40.52 15.64
C SER A 17 9.38 40.10 15.67
N LEU A 18 8.55 40.97 16.23
CA LEU A 18 7.09 40.96 16.09
C LEU A 18 6.74 41.23 14.62
N PHE A 19 5.83 40.44 14.05
CA PHE A 19 5.04 40.88 12.91
C PHE A 19 3.56 40.78 13.24
N ALA A 20 2.91 41.94 13.14
CA ALA A 20 1.50 42.17 13.36
C ALA A 20 0.66 41.61 12.20
N VAL A 21 -0.53 41.12 12.57
CA VAL A 21 -1.59 40.67 11.68
C VAL A 21 -2.44 41.90 11.33
N THR A 22 -2.65 42.14 10.03
CA THR A 22 -3.70 43.07 9.57
C THR A 22 -4.69 42.31 8.72
N ALA A 23 -5.90 42.16 9.26
CA ALA A 23 -7.07 41.69 8.54
C ALA A 23 -7.79 42.91 7.93
N CYS A 24 -8.18 42.82 6.66
CA CYS A 24 -9.19 43.68 6.07
C CYS A 24 -10.33 42.80 5.57
N ALA A 25 -11.47 42.91 6.26
CA ALA A 25 -12.77 42.51 5.74
C ALA A 25 -13.34 43.69 4.95
N ASN A 26 -13.99 43.42 3.82
CA ASN A 26 -14.97 44.33 3.27
C ASN A 26 -16.11 43.53 2.65
N THR A 27 -17.32 43.86 3.09
CA THR A 27 -18.61 43.35 2.65
C THR A 27 -19.38 44.46 1.96
N SER A 28 -19.91 44.16 0.78
CA SER A 28 -21.11 44.72 0.15
C SER A 28 -21.30 43.91 -1.15
N GLY A 29 -22.46 43.57 -1.67
CA GLY A 29 -23.84 43.96 -1.43
C GLY A 29 -24.59 43.57 -2.71
N SER A 30 -25.62 42.76 -2.57
CA SER A 30 -26.58 42.21 -3.55
C SER A 30 -26.88 42.99 -4.84
N SER A 31 -27.14 42.27 -5.93
CA SER A 31 -28.36 42.46 -6.75
C SER A 31 -28.71 41.22 -7.59
N HIS A 32 -30.00 40.90 -7.62
CA HIS A 32 -30.65 39.84 -8.39
C HIS A 32 -30.65 40.13 -9.90
N SER A 33 -30.52 39.08 -10.72
CA SER A 33 -31.42 38.93 -11.88
C SER A 33 -31.65 37.46 -12.17
N THR A 34 -32.93 37.08 -12.15
CA THR A 34 -33.49 35.82 -12.63
C THR A 34 -33.79 35.96 -14.12
N SER A 35 -33.37 34.99 -14.94
CA SER A 35 -34.01 34.74 -16.23
C SER A 35 -34.25 33.24 -16.41
N ASN A 36 -35.53 32.95 -16.63
CA ASN A 36 -36.12 31.66 -16.97
C ASN A 36 -35.47 31.04 -18.20
N SER A 37 -35.13 29.75 -18.12
CA SER A 37 -34.99 28.88 -19.29
C SER A 37 -36.18 27.91 -19.33
N GLY A 38 -36.97 28.03 -20.39
CA GLY A 38 -38.00 27.06 -20.76
C GLY A 38 -37.73 26.58 -22.19
N GLY A 39 -37.89 25.28 -22.41
CA GLY A 39 -38.22 24.72 -23.73
C GLY A 39 -37.18 23.82 -24.39
N SER A 40 -37.43 22.51 -24.25
CA SER A 40 -37.37 21.49 -25.31
C SER A 40 -36.03 21.14 -25.96
N HIS A 41 -35.55 19.92 -25.74
CA HIS A 41 -35.77 18.82 -26.68
C HIS A 41 -35.24 17.49 -26.09
N ASN A 42 -36.16 16.53 -25.98
CA ASN A 42 -35.89 15.11 -25.78
C ASN A 42 -35.23 14.55 -27.04
N GLU A 43 -34.10 13.87 -26.90
CA GLU A 43 -33.73 12.76 -27.79
C GLU A 43 -33.35 11.55 -26.94
N THR A 44 -34.32 10.66 -26.84
CA THR A 44 -34.17 9.26 -26.43
C THR A 44 -33.82 8.50 -27.70
N SER A 45 -32.58 8.03 -27.83
CA SER A 45 -32.21 7.07 -28.87
C SER A 45 -32.33 5.65 -28.31
N SER A 46 -33.42 5.01 -28.73
CA SER A 46 -33.77 3.62 -28.56
C SER A 46 -32.72 2.71 -29.21
N ILE A 47 -32.06 1.87 -28.41
CA ILE A 47 -31.34 0.71 -28.94
C ILE A 47 -32.38 -0.37 -29.19
N GLY A 48 -32.64 -0.62 -30.47
CA GLY A 48 -33.56 -1.65 -30.94
C GLY A 48 -33.15 -3.05 -30.43
N SER A 49 -34.08 -3.71 -29.76
CA SER A 49 -34.07 -5.16 -29.60
C SER A 49 -34.29 -5.80 -30.97
N ASN A 50 -33.24 -6.39 -31.54
CA ASN A 50 -33.41 -7.43 -32.54
C ASN A 50 -33.49 -8.78 -31.82
N THR A 51 -34.72 -9.16 -31.49
CA THR A 51 -35.12 -10.54 -31.23
C THR A 51 -34.92 -11.34 -32.52
N ILE A 52 -33.85 -12.12 -32.60
CA ILE A 52 -33.75 -13.19 -33.59
C ILE A 52 -34.49 -14.40 -33.01
N SER A 53 -35.58 -14.73 -33.68
CA SER A 53 -36.44 -15.89 -33.45
C SER A 53 -35.69 -17.20 -33.67
N GLU A 54 -35.92 -18.15 -32.75
CA GLU A 54 -35.55 -19.55 -32.92
C GLU A 54 -36.32 -20.17 -34.09
N ASN A 55 -35.62 -20.54 -35.17
CA ASN A 55 -35.91 -21.75 -35.95
C ASN A 55 -34.80 -22.02 -36.98
N SER A 56 -33.91 -22.98 -36.68
CA SER A 56 -33.45 -23.98 -37.65
C SER A 56 -32.53 -25.00 -36.97
N SER A 57 -32.96 -26.25 -36.99
CA SER A 57 -32.09 -27.41 -36.88
C SER A 57 -31.24 -27.51 -38.15
N GLY A 58 -29.94 -27.23 -38.07
CA GLY A 58 -29.03 -27.37 -39.20
C GLY A 58 -27.58 -27.27 -38.76
N LYS A 59 -26.74 -28.24 -39.14
CA LYS A 59 -25.28 -28.16 -39.00
C LYS A 59 -24.80 -26.87 -39.67
N GLY A 60 -24.18 -25.97 -38.90
CA GLY A 60 -23.60 -24.73 -39.43
C GLY A 60 -22.59 -24.99 -40.54
N THR A 61 -22.47 -24.05 -41.48
CA THR A 61 -21.50 -24.15 -42.58
C THR A 61 -20.06 -24.01 -42.03
N LYS A 62 -19.06 -24.62 -42.69
CA LYS A 62 -17.63 -24.52 -42.26
C LYS A 62 -17.15 -23.07 -42.09
N ALA A 63 -17.71 -22.12 -42.84
CA ALA A 63 -17.38 -20.70 -42.74
C ALA A 63 -17.92 -20.06 -41.44
N GLU A 64 -19.10 -20.46 -40.99
CA GLU A 64 -19.71 -19.99 -39.74
C GLU A 64 -18.95 -20.55 -38.53
N SER A 65 -18.58 -21.85 -38.56
CA SER A 65 -17.75 -22.46 -37.51
C SER A 65 -16.40 -21.73 -37.38
N LYS A 66 -15.76 -21.38 -38.50
CA LYS A 66 -14.48 -20.65 -38.49
C LYS A 66 -14.61 -19.28 -37.83
N THR A 67 -15.61 -18.50 -38.23
CA THR A 67 -15.85 -17.16 -37.65
C THR A 67 -16.13 -17.26 -36.16
N PHE A 68 -16.91 -18.26 -35.74
CA PHE A 68 -17.23 -18.43 -34.33
C PHE A 68 -16.01 -18.85 -33.49
N VAL A 69 -15.15 -19.75 -33.98
CA VAL A 69 -13.92 -20.12 -33.26
C VAL A 69 -12.98 -18.92 -33.07
N LEU A 70 -12.87 -18.02 -34.07
CA LEU A 70 -12.11 -16.78 -33.93
C LEU A 70 -12.71 -15.82 -32.89
N HIS A 71 -14.05 -15.75 -32.83
CA HIS A 71 -14.76 -14.99 -31.79
C HIS A 71 -14.44 -15.55 -30.39
N LEU A 72 -14.50 -16.88 -30.23
CA LEU A 72 -14.16 -17.52 -28.95
C LEU A 72 -12.72 -17.23 -28.50
N ASP A 73 -11.74 -17.30 -29.41
CA ASP A 73 -10.34 -16.96 -29.11
C ASP A 73 -10.19 -15.48 -28.71
N SER A 74 -10.90 -14.58 -29.38
CA SER A 74 -10.91 -13.16 -29.05
C SER A 74 -11.52 -12.88 -27.66
N GLU A 75 -12.69 -13.44 -27.36
CA GLU A 75 -13.32 -13.28 -26.05
C GLU A 75 -12.48 -13.90 -24.93
N ALA A 76 -11.88 -15.08 -25.18
CA ALA A 76 -11.04 -15.76 -24.20
C ALA A 76 -9.79 -14.96 -23.83
N LYS A 77 -9.22 -14.17 -24.76
CA LYS A 77 -8.12 -13.23 -24.45
C LYS A 77 -8.52 -12.15 -23.43
N SER A 78 -9.81 -11.88 -23.31
CA SER A 78 -10.39 -10.99 -22.28
C SER A 78 -10.97 -11.73 -21.07
N GLY A 79 -10.77 -13.05 -20.98
CA GLY A 79 -11.23 -13.91 -19.90
C GLY A 79 -12.72 -14.25 -19.94
N LYS A 80 -13.37 -14.15 -21.11
CA LYS A 80 -14.82 -14.39 -21.30
C LYS A 80 -15.08 -15.52 -22.29
N THR A 81 -16.23 -16.18 -22.17
CA THR A 81 -16.78 -17.08 -23.20
C THR A 81 -17.66 -16.31 -24.20
N ASP A 82 -18.19 -17.01 -25.22
CA ASP A 82 -19.01 -16.50 -26.35
C ASP A 82 -19.96 -15.34 -26.04
N ASN A 83 -20.70 -15.41 -24.93
CA ASN A 83 -21.71 -14.43 -24.54
C ASN A 83 -21.66 -14.05 -23.04
N SER A 84 -20.54 -14.32 -22.36
CA SER A 84 -20.46 -14.10 -20.91
C SER A 84 -20.32 -12.61 -20.56
N LEU A 85 -21.15 -12.14 -19.63
CA LEU A 85 -20.98 -10.84 -18.98
C LEU A 85 -19.86 -10.85 -17.92
N TYR A 86 -19.38 -12.02 -17.56
CA TYR A 86 -18.43 -12.25 -16.46
C TYR A 86 -17.09 -12.76 -16.99
N THR A 87 -16.03 -12.35 -16.30
CA THR A 87 -14.64 -12.57 -16.69
C THR A 87 -13.93 -13.40 -15.63
N ALA A 88 -13.22 -14.44 -16.04
CA ALA A 88 -12.31 -15.20 -15.17
C ALA A 88 -11.24 -14.27 -14.56
N GLY A 89 -10.94 -14.44 -13.28
CA GLY A 89 -10.02 -13.61 -12.50
C GLY A 89 -10.60 -12.29 -11.99
N ASN A 90 -11.60 -11.70 -12.67
CA ASN A 90 -12.07 -10.33 -12.40
C ASN A 90 -13.53 -10.21 -11.97
N SER A 91 -14.34 -11.26 -12.12
CA SER A 91 -15.73 -11.29 -11.67
C SER A 91 -15.91 -12.16 -10.43
N SER A 92 -16.97 -11.92 -9.65
CA SER A 92 -17.30 -12.74 -8.48
C SER A 92 -18.65 -13.43 -8.62
N ILE A 93 -18.78 -14.59 -7.98
CA ILE A 93 -20.05 -15.32 -7.92
C ILE A 93 -21.16 -14.51 -7.24
N THR A 94 -20.79 -13.56 -6.37
CA THR A 94 -21.75 -12.63 -5.76
C THR A 94 -22.39 -11.73 -6.82
N GLN A 95 -21.61 -11.23 -7.78
CA GLN A 95 -22.15 -10.43 -8.90
C GLN A 95 -23.07 -11.26 -9.80
N VAL A 96 -22.73 -12.53 -10.03
CA VAL A 96 -23.60 -13.46 -10.76
C VAL A 96 -24.90 -13.67 -10.01
N LYS A 97 -24.84 -13.98 -8.70
CA LYS A 97 -26.02 -14.21 -7.86
C LYS A 97 -26.92 -12.97 -7.71
N GLN A 98 -26.33 -11.77 -7.70
CA GLN A 98 -27.09 -10.52 -7.69
C GLN A 98 -27.91 -10.33 -8.97
N ARG A 99 -27.40 -10.77 -10.12
CA ARG A 99 -28.08 -10.58 -11.42
C ARG A 99 -29.00 -11.74 -11.77
N TRP A 100 -28.56 -12.96 -11.57
CA TRP A 100 -29.22 -14.19 -12.04
C TRP A 100 -29.89 -14.99 -10.92
N GLY A 101 -29.73 -14.57 -9.66
CA GLY A 101 -30.27 -15.29 -8.50
C GLY A 101 -29.45 -16.52 -8.12
N SER A 102 -30.09 -17.44 -7.39
CA SER A 102 -29.44 -18.67 -6.92
C SER A 102 -29.20 -19.65 -8.07
N PRO A 103 -28.05 -20.37 -8.09
CA PRO A 103 -27.77 -21.35 -9.14
C PRO A 103 -28.68 -22.58 -9.04
N ASP A 104 -28.97 -23.20 -10.18
CA ASP A 104 -29.72 -24.46 -10.26
C ASP A 104 -28.99 -25.63 -9.59
N LYS A 105 -27.65 -25.61 -9.67
CA LYS A 105 -26.78 -26.61 -9.05
C LYS A 105 -25.52 -25.91 -8.55
N GLN A 106 -25.11 -26.24 -7.32
CA GLN A 106 -23.84 -25.79 -6.78
C GLN A 106 -23.15 -26.96 -6.08
N GLY A 107 -21.85 -27.13 -6.30
CA GLY A 107 -21.07 -28.20 -5.66
C GLY A 107 -19.58 -28.04 -5.86
N VAL A 108 -18.79 -28.68 -5.00
CA VAL A 108 -17.32 -28.70 -5.11
C VAL A 108 -16.92 -29.66 -6.22
N ALA A 109 -16.09 -29.20 -7.15
CA ALA A 109 -15.54 -30.01 -8.24
C ALA A 109 -14.18 -29.45 -8.66
N GLY A 110 -13.22 -30.34 -8.95
CA GLY A 110 -11.86 -29.94 -9.34
C GLY A 110 -11.24 -29.00 -8.31
N GLN A 111 -10.90 -27.78 -8.75
CA GLN A 111 -10.16 -26.79 -7.95
C GLN A 111 -11.03 -25.75 -7.22
N GLY A 112 -12.36 -25.90 -7.19
CA GLY A 112 -13.23 -24.90 -6.57
C GLY A 112 -14.67 -25.33 -6.40
N THR A 113 -15.53 -24.36 -6.10
CA THR A 113 -16.98 -24.56 -6.12
C THR A 113 -17.51 -24.15 -7.48
N TYR A 114 -18.37 -24.98 -8.07
CA TYR A 114 -19.02 -24.66 -9.33
C TYR A 114 -20.49 -24.35 -9.11
N ALA A 115 -20.95 -23.24 -9.68
CA ALA A 115 -22.35 -22.84 -9.73
C ALA A 115 -22.83 -22.88 -11.18
N THR A 116 -23.87 -23.66 -11.44
CA THR A 116 -24.44 -23.87 -12.77
C THR A 116 -25.79 -23.16 -12.89
N TYR A 117 -25.98 -22.44 -13.98
CA TYR A 117 -27.19 -21.70 -14.35
C TYR A 117 -27.72 -22.25 -15.69
N LYS A 118 -28.74 -23.11 -15.62
CA LYS A 118 -29.29 -23.87 -16.76
C LYS A 118 -30.03 -23.00 -17.77
N SER A 119 -30.68 -21.93 -17.33
CA SER A 119 -31.34 -20.95 -18.21
C SER A 119 -30.29 -20.22 -19.05
N GLU A 120 -29.21 -19.80 -18.41
CA GLU A 120 -28.12 -19.02 -19.02
C GLU A 120 -27.11 -19.88 -19.79
N LYS A 121 -27.27 -21.21 -19.76
CA LYS A 121 -26.32 -22.17 -20.34
C LYS A 121 -24.88 -21.92 -19.90
N ALA A 122 -24.69 -21.53 -18.64
CA ALA A 122 -23.40 -21.12 -18.11
C ALA A 122 -23.10 -21.82 -16.78
N SER A 123 -21.81 -21.97 -16.48
CA SER A 123 -21.35 -22.37 -15.16
C SER A 123 -20.10 -21.60 -14.79
N PHE A 124 -19.92 -21.31 -13.50
CA PHE A 124 -18.76 -20.61 -12.99
C PHE A 124 -18.05 -21.45 -11.94
N GLY A 125 -16.76 -21.68 -12.12
CA GLY A 125 -15.87 -22.15 -11.05
C GLY A 125 -15.37 -20.94 -10.27
N PHE A 126 -15.55 -20.98 -8.96
CA PHE A 126 -15.18 -19.89 -8.07
C PHE A 126 -14.59 -20.39 -6.76
N ASN A 127 -13.75 -19.55 -6.18
CA ASN A 127 -13.05 -19.79 -4.92
C ASN A 127 -13.95 -19.51 -3.71
N GLN A 128 -13.47 -19.82 -2.50
CA GLN A 128 -14.21 -19.51 -1.28
C GLN A 128 -14.48 -18.01 -1.07
N ASP A 129 -13.58 -17.13 -1.52
CA ASP A 129 -13.78 -15.66 -1.49
C ASP A 129 -14.81 -15.17 -2.52
N GLY A 130 -15.29 -16.07 -3.39
CA GLY A 130 -16.25 -15.79 -4.43
C GLY A 130 -15.64 -15.38 -5.77
N THR A 131 -14.32 -15.25 -5.89
CA THR A 131 -13.65 -14.89 -7.16
C THR A 131 -13.82 -16.02 -8.18
N ILE A 132 -14.27 -15.69 -9.38
CA ILE A 132 -14.47 -16.63 -10.49
C ILE A 132 -13.13 -16.89 -11.16
N PHE A 133 -12.72 -18.15 -11.30
CA PHE A 133 -11.50 -18.55 -12.01
C PHE A 133 -11.80 -19.36 -13.29
N ASP A 134 -13.02 -19.87 -13.45
CA ASP A 134 -13.46 -20.65 -14.60
C ASP A 134 -14.82 -20.14 -15.05
N VAL A 135 -14.93 -19.70 -16.31
CA VAL A 135 -16.18 -19.31 -16.96
C VAL A 135 -16.50 -20.33 -18.05
N ARG A 136 -17.64 -21.04 -17.93
CA ARG A 136 -18.05 -22.08 -18.87
C ARG A 136 -19.29 -21.70 -19.66
N SER A 137 -19.31 -22.07 -20.94
CA SER A 137 -20.47 -21.91 -21.83
C SER A 137 -20.90 -23.24 -22.45
N TYR A 138 -22.21 -23.50 -22.37
CA TYR A 138 -22.92 -24.64 -22.92
C TYR A 138 -23.92 -24.20 -24.01
N SER A 139 -23.64 -23.08 -24.70
CA SER A 139 -24.53 -22.55 -25.72
C SER A 139 -24.71 -23.54 -26.89
N LYS A 140 -25.87 -23.49 -27.56
CA LYS A 140 -26.12 -24.33 -28.76
C LYS A 140 -25.08 -24.08 -29.86
N GLN A 141 -24.56 -22.85 -29.94
CA GLN A 141 -23.54 -22.48 -30.91
C GLN A 141 -22.20 -23.14 -30.59
N VAL A 142 -21.78 -23.15 -29.31
CA VAL A 142 -20.63 -23.94 -28.86
C VAL A 142 -20.82 -25.42 -29.19
N GLN A 143 -22.00 -25.98 -28.94
CA GLN A 143 -22.30 -27.39 -29.19
C GLN A 143 -22.39 -27.78 -30.67
N SER A 144 -22.42 -26.80 -31.57
CA SER A 144 -22.38 -27.04 -33.02
C SER A 144 -20.96 -27.22 -33.56
N LEU A 145 -19.92 -26.88 -32.78
CA LEU A 145 -18.52 -27.01 -33.17
C LEU A 145 -18.03 -28.45 -33.07
N THR A 146 -17.04 -28.78 -33.91
CA THR A 146 -16.23 -29.99 -33.77
C THR A 146 -14.78 -29.66 -33.42
N LEU A 147 -14.02 -30.57 -32.79
CA LEU A 147 -12.58 -30.34 -32.58
C LEU A 147 -11.83 -30.23 -33.91
N SER A 148 -12.30 -30.92 -34.95
CA SER A 148 -11.80 -30.75 -36.31
C SER A 148 -11.91 -29.31 -36.79
N ASP A 149 -13.04 -28.63 -36.53
CA ASP A 149 -13.22 -27.21 -36.86
C ASP A 149 -12.30 -26.31 -36.03
N VAL A 150 -12.16 -26.60 -34.72
CA VAL A 150 -11.31 -25.82 -33.81
C VAL A 150 -9.85 -25.89 -34.25
N ARG A 151 -9.32 -27.10 -34.49
CA ARG A 151 -7.93 -27.32 -34.91
C ARG A 151 -7.63 -26.73 -36.29
N ALA A 152 -8.62 -26.70 -37.19
CA ALA A 152 -8.48 -26.05 -38.49
C ALA A 152 -8.28 -24.52 -38.39
N VAL A 153 -8.69 -23.91 -37.26
CA VAL A 153 -8.60 -22.46 -37.03
C VAL A 153 -7.47 -22.10 -36.07
N LEU A 154 -7.38 -22.76 -34.92
CA LEU A 154 -6.42 -22.44 -33.86
C LEU A 154 -5.14 -23.29 -33.92
N GLY A 155 -5.09 -24.29 -34.79
CA GLY A 155 -4.00 -25.26 -34.86
C GLY A 155 -4.07 -26.30 -33.75
N ASN A 156 -2.92 -26.92 -33.45
CA ASN A 156 -2.83 -27.92 -32.40
C ASN A 156 -2.97 -27.26 -31.01
N PRO A 157 -3.67 -27.90 -30.06
CA PRO A 157 -3.73 -27.41 -28.69
C PRO A 157 -2.34 -27.44 -28.03
N LYS A 158 -2.15 -26.59 -27.02
CA LYS A 158 -0.97 -26.63 -26.16
C LYS A 158 -0.89 -27.94 -25.39
N GLU A 159 -2.04 -28.42 -24.92
CA GLU A 159 -2.16 -29.63 -24.13
C GLU A 159 -3.49 -30.33 -24.41
N THR A 160 -3.48 -31.65 -24.39
CA THR A 160 -4.71 -32.47 -24.45
C THR A 160 -4.75 -33.37 -23.22
N THR A 161 -5.82 -33.27 -22.43
CA THR A 161 -5.98 -34.08 -21.22
C THR A 161 -7.20 -35.01 -21.34
N LYS A 162 -7.15 -36.13 -20.59
CA LYS A 162 -8.26 -37.09 -20.47
C LYS A 162 -8.62 -37.28 -19.00
N PRO A 163 -9.33 -36.31 -18.38
CA PRO A 163 -9.59 -36.34 -16.95
C PRO A 163 -10.46 -37.53 -16.51
N THR A 164 -11.26 -38.08 -17.44
CA THR A 164 -12.00 -39.33 -17.24
C THR A 164 -11.95 -40.18 -18.52
N ALA A 165 -12.32 -41.46 -18.43
CA ALA A 165 -12.42 -42.33 -19.61
C ALA A 165 -13.40 -41.79 -20.69
N SER A 166 -14.39 -41.00 -20.28
CA SER A 166 -15.44 -40.45 -21.13
C SER A 166 -15.23 -39.01 -21.56
N GLN A 167 -14.10 -38.36 -21.21
CA GLN A 167 -13.89 -36.94 -21.49
C GLN A 167 -12.48 -36.65 -22.04
N ILE A 168 -12.42 -35.75 -23.02
CA ILE A 168 -11.19 -35.17 -23.57
C ILE A 168 -11.28 -33.65 -23.46
N ASN A 169 -10.20 -32.99 -23.01
CA ASN A 169 -10.07 -31.54 -23.03
C ASN A 169 -8.92 -31.14 -23.95
N GLU A 170 -9.14 -30.19 -24.85
CA GLU A 170 -8.08 -29.53 -25.63
C GLU A 170 -7.86 -28.12 -25.12
N ILE A 171 -6.64 -27.82 -24.68
CA ILE A 171 -6.30 -26.58 -23.98
C ILE A 171 -5.47 -25.69 -24.93
N TYR A 172 -5.98 -24.49 -25.20
CA TYR A 172 -5.31 -23.46 -25.98
C TYR A 172 -4.91 -22.31 -25.06
N GLN A 173 -3.62 -21.95 -25.06
CA GLN A 173 -3.15 -20.78 -24.32
C GLN A 173 -3.34 -19.52 -25.16
N VAL A 174 -4.34 -18.71 -24.82
CA VAL A 174 -4.73 -17.55 -25.66
C VAL A 174 -3.92 -16.29 -25.34
N ASN A 175 -3.39 -16.19 -24.11
CA ASN A 175 -2.37 -15.22 -23.68
C ASN A 175 -1.66 -15.73 -22.40
N ASN A 176 -0.86 -14.89 -21.73
CA ASN A 176 -0.12 -15.30 -20.53
C ASN A 176 -0.99 -15.60 -19.29
N THR A 177 -2.29 -15.29 -19.33
CA THR A 177 -3.22 -15.40 -18.20
C THR A 177 -4.27 -16.48 -18.44
N PHE A 178 -4.96 -16.41 -19.58
CA PHE A 178 -6.14 -17.24 -19.84
C PHE A 178 -5.85 -18.43 -20.75
N GLN A 179 -6.56 -19.51 -20.47
CA GLN A 179 -6.67 -20.68 -21.32
C GLN A 179 -8.09 -20.78 -21.86
N LEU A 180 -8.22 -21.14 -23.14
CA LEU A 180 -9.48 -21.54 -23.75
C LEU A 180 -9.46 -23.06 -23.90
N GLU A 181 -10.33 -23.74 -23.16
CA GLU A 181 -10.45 -25.20 -23.20
C GLU A 181 -11.71 -25.62 -23.95
N PHE A 182 -11.57 -26.61 -24.84
CA PHE A 182 -12.69 -27.28 -25.51
C PHE A 182 -12.86 -28.67 -24.92
N ILE A 183 -14.04 -28.96 -24.38
CA ILE A 183 -14.34 -30.21 -23.71
C ILE A 183 -15.28 -31.04 -24.59
N ILE A 184 -14.92 -32.30 -24.85
CA ILE A 184 -15.73 -33.26 -25.61
C ILE A 184 -15.93 -34.58 -24.86
N ASN A 185 -16.97 -35.32 -25.24
CA ASN A 185 -17.16 -36.68 -24.78
C ASN A 185 -16.38 -37.66 -25.67
N THR A 186 -15.67 -38.61 -25.07
CA THR A 186 -14.91 -39.65 -25.79
C THR A 186 -15.82 -40.39 -26.78
N GLY A 187 -15.38 -40.54 -28.03
CA GLY A 187 -16.15 -41.19 -29.09
C GLY A 187 -17.01 -40.24 -29.94
N THR A 188 -16.98 -38.94 -29.65
CA THR A 188 -17.60 -37.89 -30.47
C THR A 188 -16.56 -36.86 -30.88
N ASP A 189 -16.81 -36.12 -31.97
CA ASP A 189 -15.98 -34.95 -32.35
C ASP A 189 -16.64 -33.63 -31.94
N ALA A 190 -17.87 -33.67 -31.42
CA ALA A 190 -18.66 -32.49 -31.08
C ALA A 190 -18.23 -31.88 -29.74
N VAL A 191 -18.13 -30.55 -29.69
CA VAL A 191 -17.82 -29.80 -28.48
C VAL A 191 -19.02 -29.87 -27.51
N ASN A 192 -18.78 -30.33 -26.29
CA ASN A 192 -19.82 -30.37 -25.25
C ASN A 192 -20.01 -29.00 -24.60
N HIS A 193 -18.90 -28.37 -24.23
CA HIS A 193 -18.82 -27.01 -23.69
C HIS A 193 -17.40 -26.47 -23.82
N ILE A 194 -17.25 -25.17 -23.58
CA ILE A 194 -15.95 -24.52 -23.44
C ILE A 194 -15.74 -24.00 -22.02
N SER A 195 -14.48 -23.83 -21.65
CA SER A 195 -14.03 -23.17 -20.42
C SER A 195 -13.03 -22.08 -20.78
N VAL A 196 -13.21 -20.89 -20.20
CA VAL A 196 -12.16 -19.88 -20.14
C VAL A 196 -11.63 -19.83 -18.71
N PHE A 197 -10.39 -20.28 -18.57
CA PHE A 197 -9.78 -20.63 -17.30
C PHE A 197 -8.61 -19.70 -16.98
N ASP A 198 -8.62 -19.14 -15.78
CA ASP A 198 -7.51 -18.38 -15.19
C ASP A 198 -6.87 -19.23 -14.09
N ALA A 199 -5.80 -19.92 -14.44
CA ALA A 199 -5.06 -20.76 -13.50
C ALA A 199 -4.49 -19.97 -12.31
N SER A 200 -4.20 -18.67 -12.48
CA SER A 200 -3.68 -17.80 -11.42
C SER A 200 -4.75 -17.40 -10.42
N ALA A 201 -6.02 -17.45 -10.82
CA ALA A 201 -7.15 -17.11 -9.97
C ALA A 201 -7.68 -18.29 -9.13
N VAL A 202 -7.09 -19.48 -9.19
CA VAL A 202 -7.60 -20.68 -8.50
C VAL A 202 -7.10 -20.78 -7.05
N HIS A 203 -8.02 -20.93 -6.09
CA HIS A 203 -7.76 -21.19 -4.67
C HIS A 203 -8.52 -22.45 -4.23
N SER A 204 -7.83 -23.59 -4.06
CA SER A 204 -8.46 -24.91 -3.82
C SER A 204 -9.30 -24.97 -2.53
N PRO A 205 -10.48 -25.64 -2.54
CA PRO A 205 -11.34 -25.78 -1.37
C PRO A 205 -10.93 -27.00 -0.54
N GLY A 206 -10.56 -26.79 0.73
CA GLY A 206 -10.40 -27.91 1.66
C GLY A 206 -9.15 -27.92 2.53
N THR A 207 -8.75 -26.76 3.05
CA THR A 207 -7.98 -26.70 4.29
C THR A 207 -8.44 -25.47 5.05
N GLN A 208 -9.03 -25.65 6.23
CA GLN A 208 -8.90 -24.64 7.29
C GLN A 208 -7.42 -24.25 7.38
N PRO A 209 -7.06 -22.99 7.62
CA PRO A 209 -5.70 -22.49 7.41
C PRO A 209 -4.72 -23.13 8.38
N THR A 210 -4.22 -24.30 8.03
CA THR A 210 -2.89 -24.75 8.36
C THR A 210 -2.08 -24.56 7.09
N SER A 211 -1.56 -23.35 6.92
CA SER A 211 -0.67 -22.96 5.83
C SER A 211 0.41 -24.03 5.59
N PRO A 212 0.50 -24.65 4.41
CA PRO A 212 1.74 -25.16 3.90
C PRO A 212 2.43 -23.99 3.20
N HIS A 213 3.15 -23.18 3.98
CA HIS A 213 4.03 -22.09 3.55
C HIS A 213 3.40 -20.73 3.17
N GLY A 214 2.65 -20.13 4.09
CA GLY A 214 2.38 -18.68 4.15
C GLY A 214 2.36 -18.26 5.61
N SER A 215 3.16 -17.28 6.03
CA SER A 215 3.27 -16.96 7.46
C SER A 215 2.03 -16.24 7.96
N ASN A 216 1.22 -16.89 8.78
CA ASN A 216 0.08 -16.22 9.42
C ASN A 216 0.57 -15.47 10.68
N ILE A 217 1.41 -14.44 10.48
CA ILE A 217 1.83 -13.59 11.59
C ILE A 217 0.58 -12.90 12.17
N ALA A 218 0.37 -13.08 13.47
CA ALA A 218 -0.89 -12.71 14.11
C ALA A 218 -1.13 -11.19 14.14
N ILE A 219 -0.05 -10.40 14.26
CA ILE A 219 -0.09 -8.94 14.27
C ILE A 219 0.52 -8.45 12.97
N ARG A 220 -0.29 -7.79 12.15
CA ARG A 220 0.10 -7.25 10.83
C ARG A 220 -0.64 -5.94 10.62
N GLY A 221 0.06 -4.84 10.41
CA GLY A 221 -0.61 -3.57 10.55
C GLY A 221 0.18 -2.32 10.26
N VAL A 222 -0.44 -1.20 10.65
CA VAL A 222 0.04 0.15 10.46
C VAL A 222 0.20 0.82 11.82
N ILE A 223 1.30 1.54 12.01
CA ILE A 223 1.49 2.44 13.15
C ILE A 223 1.55 3.87 12.64
N GLU A 224 0.62 4.74 13.07
CA GLU A 224 0.69 6.19 12.79
C GLU A 224 1.76 6.82 13.68
N GLY A 225 3.03 6.48 13.44
CA GLY A 225 4.17 6.78 14.32
C GLY A 225 5.09 7.90 13.82
N PHE A 226 4.84 8.40 12.61
CA PHE A 226 5.60 9.47 11.96
C PHE A 226 5.45 10.83 12.67
N TYR A 227 6.44 11.68 12.48
CA TYR A 227 6.42 13.08 12.86
C TYR A 227 5.74 13.93 11.77
N GLY A 228 5.02 14.97 12.16
CA GLY A 228 4.31 15.87 11.25
C GLY A 228 2.84 16.00 11.61
N LYS A 229 2.03 16.49 10.66
CA LYS A 229 0.58 16.61 10.82
C LYS A 229 -0.02 15.20 10.96
N PRO A 230 -0.74 14.89 12.06
CA PRO A 230 -1.47 13.64 12.19
C PRO A 230 -2.52 13.49 11.09
N TRP A 231 -2.87 12.24 10.77
CA TRP A 231 -3.99 11.98 9.89
C TRP A 231 -5.31 12.43 10.52
N SER A 232 -6.21 12.92 9.69
CA SER A 232 -7.59 13.19 10.07
C SER A 232 -8.36 11.88 10.31
N ASN A 233 -9.48 11.95 11.03
CA ASN A 233 -10.30 10.77 11.26
C ASN A 233 -10.86 10.17 9.96
N LYS A 234 -11.16 11.01 8.94
CA LYS A 234 -11.60 10.53 7.62
C LYS A 234 -10.51 9.67 6.96
N GLU A 235 -9.26 10.13 7.00
CA GLU A 235 -8.12 9.40 6.46
C GLU A 235 -7.86 8.10 7.22
N ARG A 236 -7.97 8.11 8.56
CA ARG A 236 -7.83 6.90 9.39
C ARG A 236 -8.91 5.86 9.10
N ILE A 237 -10.17 6.28 8.99
CA ILE A 237 -11.28 5.40 8.61
C ILE A 237 -11.03 4.80 7.22
N ASN A 238 -10.60 5.62 6.27
CA ASN A 238 -10.26 5.13 4.94
C ASN A 238 -9.07 4.16 4.94
N MET A 239 -8.12 4.33 5.86
CA MET A 239 -7.03 3.38 6.09
C MET A 239 -7.54 2.06 6.69
N PHE A 240 -8.51 2.07 7.60
CA PHE A 240 -9.09 0.83 8.16
C PHE A 240 -9.75 -0.02 7.09
N SER A 241 -10.53 0.60 6.21
CA SER A 241 -11.19 -0.15 5.13
C SER A 241 -10.18 -0.71 4.12
N PHE A 242 -9.08 0.03 3.87
CA PHE A 242 -7.95 -0.50 3.10
C PHE A 242 -7.29 -1.67 3.83
N MET A 243 -6.99 -1.53 5.12
CA MET A 243 -6.37 -2.58 5.91
C MET A 243 -7.21 -3.86 5.94
N GLN A 244 -8.54 -3.74 6.08
CA GLN A 244 -9.46 -4.88 5.98
C GLN A 244 -9.29 -5.62 4.65
N LYS A 245 -9.33 -4.88 3.54
CA LYS A 245 -9.19 -5.43 2.18
C LYS A 245 -7.83 -6.12 2.00
N GLU A 246 -6.76 -5.49 2.49
CA GLU A 246 -5.40 -5.98 2.36
C GLU A 246 -4.99 -6.90 3.51
N ASN A 247 -5.93 -7.51 4.25
CA ASN A 247 -5.63 -8.46 5.33
C ASN A 247 -4.63 -7.91 6.38
N LEU A 248 -4.65 -6.60 6.65
CA LEU A 248 -3.95 -5.96 7.77
C LEU A 248 -4.96 -5.77 8.92
N ASN A 249 -4.59 -6.20 10.12
CA ASN A 249 -5.55 -6.36 11.22
C ASN A 249 -5.23 -5.51 12.45
N THR A 250 -4.17 -4.69 12.43
CA THR A 250 -3.72 -3.92 13.59
C THR A 250 -3.45 -2.49 13.20
N TYR A 251 -4.10 -1.53 13.87
CA TYR A 251 -3.77 -0.11 13.74
C TYR A 251 -3.30 0.45 15.08
N VAL A 252 -2.11 1.01 15.11
CA VAL A 252 -1.54 1.66 16.29
C VAL A 252 -1.69 3.16 16.18
N TYR A 253 -2.56 3.73 17.01
CA TYR A 253 -2.73 5.17 17.20
C TYR A 253 -1.55 5.71 18.03
N ALA A 254 -0.53 6.25 17.36
CA ALA A 254 0.64 6.85 17.99
C ALA A 254 1.04 8.25 17.42
N PRO A 255 0.10 9.12 17.00
CA PRO A 255 0.45 10.38 16.36
C PRO A 255 1.22 11.28 17.34
N LYS A 256 2.47 11.59 16.99
CA LYS A 256 3.36 12.42 17.83
C LYS A 256 2.83 13.85 18.04
N GLY A 257 1.95 14.32 17.16
CA GLY A 257 1.29 15.63 17.23
C GLY A 257 0.03 15.69 18.10
N ASP A 258 -0.46 14.56 18.63
CA ASP A 258 -1.58 14.57 19.58
C ASP A 258 -1.06 14.83 21.01
N PRO A 259 -1.43 15.97 21.64
CA PRO A 259 -0.91 16.29 22.96
C PRO A 259 -1.31 15.27 24.03
N TYR A 260 -2.50 14.69 23.96
CA TYR A 260 -2.99 13.73 24.96
C TYR A 260 -2.31 12.37 24.87
N GLN A 261 -1.64 12.08 23.76
CA GLN A 261 -0.81 10.89 23.56
C GLN A 261 0.53 11.04 24.27
N ARG A 262 1.06 12.28 24.34
CA ARG A 262 2.44 12.59 24.78
C ARG A 262 2.49 13.69 25.84
N VAL A 263 2.50 14.97 25.46
CA VAL A 263 2.83 16.08 26.39
C VAL A 263 1.82 16.24 27.53
N ASP A 264 0.56 15.94 27.28
CA ASP A 264 -0.56 16.02 28.23
C ASP A 264 -1.10 14.61 28.52
N TRP A 265 -0.20 13.61 28.59
CA TRP A 265 -0.56 12.21 28.78
C TRP A 265 -1.40 11.94 30.05
N ARG A 266 -1.19 12.75 31.10
CA ARG A 266 -1.96 12.70 32.36
C ARG A 266 -3.42 13.09 32.16
N GLU A 267 -3.70 13.96 31.19
CA GLU A 267 -5.02 14.52 31.00
C GLU A 267 -5.92 13.55 30.25
N PRO A 268 -7.16 13.31 30.73
CA PRO A 268 -8.17 12.63 29.94
C PRO A 268 -8.50 13.43 28.67
N TYR A 269 -8.93 12.75 27.61
CA TYR A 269 -9.48 13.45 26.45
C TYR A 269 -10.74 14.24 26.85
N PRO A 270 -10.88 15.48 26.37
CA PRO A 270 -12.14 16.22 26.45
C PRO A 270 -13.27 15.43 25.77
N SER A 271 -14.50 15.60 26.25
CA SER A 271 -15.68 14.83 25.81
C SER A 271 -15.85 14.76 24.30
N VAL A 272 -15.70 15.90 23.59
CA VAL A 272 -15.82 15.97 22.13
C VAL A 272 -14.73 15.13 21.43
N LYS A 273 -13.47 15.24 21.87
CA LYS A 273 -12.37 14.45 21.31
C LYS A 273 -12.51 12.96 21.64
N LEU A 274 -13.00 12.64 22.85
CA LEU A 274 -13.27 11.26 23.25
C LEU A 274 -14.38 10.64 22.41
N GLN A 275 -15.45 11.38 22.10
CA GLN A 275 -16.53 10.91 21.23
C GLN A 275 -16.04 10.64 19.80
N GLN A 276 -15.17 11.51 19.27
CA GLN A 276 -14.50 11.29 17.99
C GLN A 276 -13.62 10.04 18.01
N MET A 277 -12.85 9.83 19.09
CA MET A 277 -12.05 8.61 19.27
C MET A 277 -12.93 7.36 19.38
N LYS A 278 -14.07 7.44 20.08
CA LYS A 278 -15.04 6.34 20.21
C LYS A 278 -15.56 5.91 18.83
N ALA A 279 -15.92 6.88 17.99
CA ALA A 279 -16.35 6.60 16.61
C ALA A 279 -15.24 5.92 15.81
N LEU A 280 -13.99 6.37 15.96
CA LEU A 280 -12.84 5.78 15.29
C LEU A 280 -12.58 4.33 15.75
N VAL A 281 -12.61 4.06 17.05
CA VAL A 281 -12.45 2.72 17.63
C VAL A 281 -13.57 1.78 17.17
N ALA A 282 -14.81 2.29 17.11
CA ALA A 282 -15.95 1.52 16.62
C ALA A 282 -15.79 1.16 15.13
N GLN A 283 -15.33 2.10 14.30
CA GLN A 283 -15.08 1.83 12.88
C GLN A 283 -13.94 0.84 12.68
N ALA A 284 -12.83 0.97 13.42
CA ALA A 284 -11.75 -0.01 13.36
C ALA A 284 -12.25 -1.43 13.66
N LYS A 285 -13.10 -1.58 14.69
CA LYS A 285 -13.72 -2.86 15.03
C LYS A 285 -14.62 -3.39 13.91
N GLN A 286 -15.43 -2.54 13.29
CA GLN A 286 -16.30 -2.93 12.15
C GLN A 286 -15.48 -3.45 10.97
N ASP A 287 -14.33 -2.83 10.71
CA ASP A 287 -13.42 -3.21 9.62
C ASP A 287 -12.49 -4.38 10.02
N GLY A 288 -12.69 -5.01 11.19
CA GLY A 288 -11.85 -6.13 11.65
C GLY A 288 -10.44 -5.73 12.06
N VAL A 289 -10.21 -4.44 12.31
CA VAL A 289 -8.92 -3.87 12.72
C VAL A 289 -8.86 -3.69 14.24
N GLN A 290 -7.90 -4.34 14.88
CA GLN A 290 -7.56 -4.13 16.28
C GLN A 290 -6.97 -2.73 16.45
N PHE A 291 -7.65 -1.92 17.26
CA PHE A 291 -7.19 -0.59 17.63
C PHE A 291 -6.26 -0.66 18.85
N VAL A 292 -5.01 -0.23 18.67
CA VAL A 292 -4.00 -0.14 19.73
C VAL A 292 -3.71 1.32 20.04
N TYR A 293 -3.86 1.73 21.29
CA TYR A 293 -3.58 3.12 21.69
C TYR A 293 -2.19 3.24 22.34
N SER A 294 -1.34 4.11 21.82
CA SER A 294 -0.02 4.40 22.39
C SER A 294 -0.08 5.52 23.43
N ILE A 295 0.55 5.36 24.59
CA ILE A 295 0.78 6.43 25.57
C ILE A 295 2.29 6.63 25.70
N SER A 296 2.78 7.86 25.51
CA SER A 296 4.19 8.24 25.60
C SER A 296 4.43 9.17 26.79
N PRO A 297 4.55 8.64 28.03
CA PRO A 297 4.58 9.48 29.22
C PRO A 297 5.98 10.04 29.54
N GLY A 298 7.03 9.55 28.87
CA GLY A 298 8.38 10.11 28.95
C GLY A 298 8.59 11.28 27.98
N MET A 299 9.37 12.29 28.40
CA MET A 299 9.69 13.45 27.56
C MET A 299 11.19 13.57 27.26
N THR A 300 11.48 14.27 26.17
CA THR A 300 12.82 14.78 25.80
C THR A 300 13.12 16.09 26.53
N GLY A 301 14.38 16.29 26.90
CA GLY A 301 14.88 17.47 27.62
C GLY A 301 15.18 18.66 26.71
N TYR A 302 14.22 19.07 25.88
CA TYR A 302 14.36 20.30 25.09
C TYR A 302 14.14 21.56 25.95
N SER A 303 13.43 21.44 27.07
CA SER A 303 13.28 22.49 28.08
C SER A 303 13.04 21.91 29.48
N THR A 304 13.34 22.67 30.54
CA THR A 304 13.02 22.31 31.93
C THR A 304 11.53 22.04 32.13
N LYS A 305 10.66 22.72 31.37
CA LYS A 305 9.20 22.54 31.41
C LYS A 305 8.77 21.17 30.85
N ASP A 306 9.43 20.71 29.78
CA ASP A 306 9.13 19.40 29.19
C ASP A 306 9.55 18.25 30.11
N ILE A 307 10.71 18.40 30.78
CA ILE A 307 11.17 17.42 31.77
C ILE A 307 10.20 17.33 32.95
N GLN A 308 9.63 18.45 33.40
CA GLN A 308 8.59 18.45 34.45
C GLN A 308 7.36 17.65 34.02
N LYS A 309 6.91 17.80 32.77
CA LYS A 309 5.79 17.03 32.20
C LYS A 309 6.08 15.55 31.99
N SER A 310 7.35 15.14 31.94
CA SER A 310 7.72 13.71 31.92
C SER A 310 7.11 12.98 33.12
N ILE A 311 6.92 11.67 33.02
CA ILE A 311 6.50 10.84 34.14
C ILE A 311 7.55 10.82 35.25
N THR A 312 7.07 10.73 36.48
CA THR A 312 7.84 10.40 37.67
C THR A 312 7.47 8.97 38.05
N TYR A 313 8.31 8.00 37.72
CA TYR A 313 8.00 6.56 37.79
C TYR A 313 7.64 6.08 39.21
N SER A 314 8.22 6.71 40.23
CA SER A 314 7.98 6.47 41.66
C SER A 314 6.71 7.13 42.19
N SER A 315 6.09 8.04 41.43
CA SER A 315 4.91 8.79 41.89
C SER A 315 3.63 7.97 41.74
N ALA A 316 2.91 7.79 42.85
CA ALA A 316 1.59 7.17 42.82
C ALA A 316 0.54 8.02 42.10
N SER A 317 0.64 9.35 42.12
CA SER A 317 -0.30 10.22 41.41
C SER A 317 -0.13 10.12 39.89
N ASP A 318 1.12 10.03 39.41
CA ASP A 318 1.41 9.86 37.98
C ASP A 318 0.91 8.50 37.48
N ARG A 319 1.11 7.42 38.26
CA ARG A 319 0.55 6.10 37.94
C ARG A 319 -0.98 6.13 37.90
N LYS A 320 -1.64 6.75 38.89
CA LYS A 320 -3.11 6.90 38.89
C LYS A 320 -3.62 7.71 37.69
N ALA A 321 -2.89 8.73 37.24
CA ALA A 321 -3.26 9.50 36.05
C ALA A 321 -3.14 8.65 34.77
N LEU A 322 -2.09 7.81 34.67
CA LEU A 322 -1.92 6.86 33.57
C LEU A 322 -3.09 5.85 33.53
N GLU A 323 -3.41 5.25 34.67
CA GLU A 323 -4.53 4.32 34.85
C GLU A 323 -5.87 4.99 34.51
N ALA A 324 -6.12 6.21 34.99
CA ALA A 324 -7.34 6.97 34.66
C ALA A 324 -7.50 7.21 33.16
N LYS A 325 -6.39 7.53 32.46
CA LYS A 325 -6.38 7.66 30.99
C LYS A 325 -6.68 6.33 30.29
N ILE A 326 -6.09 5.22 30.76
CA ILE A 326 -6.37 3.87 30.26
C ILE A 326 -7.86 3.54 30.46
N HIS A 327 -8.41 3.78 31.63
CA HIS A 327 -9.82 3.52 31.95
C HIS A 327 -10.76 4.30 31.03
N GLN A 328 -10.47 5.58 30.77
CA GLN A 328 -11.26 6.39 29.86
C GLN A 328 -11.28 5.79 28.44
N LEU A 329 -10.14 5.32 27.95
CA LEU A 329 -10.02 4.72 26.63
C LEU A 329 -10.62 3.30 26.56
N GLN A 330 -10.53 2.53 27.64
CA GLN A 330 -11.25 1.25 27.78
C GLN A 330 -12.76 1.45 27.70
N SER A 331 -13.29 2.53 28.29
CA SER A 331 -14.74 2.83 28.26
C SER A 331 -15.30 3.06 26.85
N ILE A 332 -14.43 3.31 25.86
CA ILE A 332 -14.79 3.45 24.44
C ILE A 332 -14.35 2.25 23.58
N GLY A 333 -13.88 1.16 24.20
CA GLY A 333 -13.62 -0.12 23.54
C GLY A 333 -12.14 -0.45 23.25
N VAL A 334 -11.18 0.36 23.73
CA VAL A 334 -9.75 0.05 23.56
C VAL A 334 -9.31 -0.99 24.60
N ASN A 335 -8.75 -2.12 24.16
CA ASN A 335 -8.28 -3.20 25.05
C ASN A 335 -6.76 -3.43 25.00
N THR A 336 -6.08 -2.86 24.00
CA THR A 336 -4.65 -3.04 23.78
C THR A 336 -3.97 -1.68 23.80
N PHE A 337 -2.99 -1.54 24.68
CA PHE A 337 -2.25 -0.31 24.90
C PHE A 337 -0.78 -0.52 24.63
N MET A 338 -0.09 0.52 24.17
CA MET A 338 1.35 0.53 24.00
C MET A 338 1.95 1.61 24.87
N LEU A 339 2.83 1.24 25.80
CA LEU A 339 3.55 2.19 26.64
C LEU A 339 4.90 2.50 26.01
N SER A 340 5.10 3.76 25.61
CA SER A 340 6.14 4.14 24.66
C SER A 340 7.19 5.04 25.31
N PHE A 341 8.44 4.57 25.32
CA PHE A 341 9.60 5.29 25.85
C PHE A 341 10.66 5.55 24.77
N ASP A 342 10.26 5.57 23.50
CA ASP A 342 11.07 6.05 22.37
C ASP A 342 11.32 7.55 22.46
N ASP A 343 12.54 7.96 22.09
CA ASP A 343 12.94 9.37 22.00
C ASP A 343 12.61 10.15 23.28
N ILE A 344 13.19 9.73 24.42
CA ILE A 344 13.05 10.38 25.72
C ILE A 344 14.42 10.59 26.39
N GLU A 345 14.42 11.33 27.51
CA GLU A 345 15.59 11.43 28.38
C GLU A 345 16.03 10.08 28.96
N LYS A 346 17.35 9.83 28.93
CA LYS A 346 17.99 8.63 29.49
C LYS A 346 18.43 8.85 30.95
N THR A 347 17.75 9.75 31.65
CA THR A 347 18.04 10.11 33.03
C THR A 347 16.76 10.18 33.85
N LEU A 348 16.86 9.80 35.12
CA LEU A 348 15.75 9.86 36.07
C LEU A 348 15.61 11.24 36.70
N LYS A 349 14.37 11.62 37.03
CA LYS A 349 14.10 12.79 37.88
C LYS A 349 14.67 12.58 39.28
N PRO A 350 14.96 13.65 40.05
CA PRO A 350 15.47 13.52 41.42
C PRO A 350 14.64 12.61 42.33
N ALA A 351 13.31 12.63 42.23
CA ALA A 351 12.43 11.75 43.00
C ALA A 351 12.65 10.26 42.63
N ASP A 352 12.75 9.95 41.34
CA ASP A 352 12.99 8.59 40.87
C ASP A 352 14.40 8.11 41.19
N LYS A 353 15.40 8.99 41.16
CA LYS A 353 16.78 8.66 41.56
C LYS A 353 16.87 8.17 43.00
N LYS A 354 16.01 8.67 43.90
CA LYS A 354 15.96 8.20 45.29
C LYS A 354 15.49 6.74 45.42
N VAL A 355 14.73 6.25 44.45
CA VAL A 355 14.16 4.88 44.46
C VAL A 355 14.97 3.91 43.59
N TYR A 356 15.39 4.36 42.41
CA TYR A 356 15.99 3.50 41.38
C TYR A 356 17.47 3.81 41.12
N GLY A 357 18.06 4.79 41.81
CA GLY A 357 19.42 5.25 41.51
C GLY A 357 19.51 5.81 40.09
N THR A 358 20.39 5.27 39.26
CA THR A 358 20.54 5.63 37.84
C THR A 358 19.82 4.66 36.89
N ASP A 359 19.17 3.62 37.40
CA ASP A 359 18.56 2.54 36.62
C ASP A 359 17.15 2.91 36.12
N TYR A 360 17.10 3.72 35.06
CA TYR A 360 15.84 4.06 34.40
C TYR A 360 15.19 2.88 33.68
N ALA A 361 15.94 1.83 33.34
CA ALA A 361 15.38 0.61 32.76
C ALA A 361 14.45 -0.06 33.79
N LYS A 362 14.93 -0.24 35.02
CA LYS A 362 14.14 -0.81 36.12
C LYS A 362 12.89 0.02 36.42
N ALA A 363 13.02 1.35 36.44
CA ALA A 363 11.89 2.26 36.65
C ALA A 363 10.78 2.05 35.59
N GLN A 364 11.16 1.94 34.31
CA GLN A 364 10.21 1.72 33.22
C GLN A 364 9.58 0.32 33.24
N MET A 365 10.37 -0.74 33.45
CA MET A 365 9.83 -2.12 33.47
C MET A 365 8.92 -2.35 34.67
N GLN A 366 9.27 -1.79 35.83
CA GLN A 366 8.43 -1.87 37.02
C GLN A 366 7.09 -1.15 36.80
N LEU A 367 7.10 0.05 36.21
CA LEU A 367 5.87 0.76 35.84
C LEU A 367 5.01 -0.08 34.88
N ALA A 368 5.60 -0.61 33.80
CA ALA A 368 4.88 -1.43 32.83
C ALA A 368 4.26 -2.69 33.45
N ASN A 369 5.00 -3.37 34.34
CA ASN A 369 4.50 -4.53 35.08
C ASN A 369 3.37 -4.17 36.04
N GLN A 370 3.46 -3.04 36.75
CA GLN A 370 2.42 -2.57 37.66
C GLN A 370 1.14 -2.23 36.92
N VAL A 371 1.24 -1.49 35.81
CA VAL A 371 0.09 -1.19 34.93
C VAL A 371 -0.52 -2.48 34.41
N LEU A 372 0.27 -3.40 33.87
CA LEU A 372 -0.24 -4.69 33.40
C LEU A 372 -1.00 -5.45 34.48
N ALA A 373 -0.43 -5.56 35.69
CA ALA A 373 -1.02 -6.32 36.79
C ALA A 373 -2.33 -5.69 37.27
N TYR A 374 -2.34 -4.37 37.45
CA TYR A 374 -3.52 -3.61 37.88
C TYR A 374 -4.65 -3.72 36.86
N GLU A 375 -4.35 -3.48 35.58
CA GLU A 375 -5.37 -3.49 34.53
C GLU A 375 -5.88 -4.90 34.22
N LYS A 376 -5.03 -5.93 34.24
CA LYS A 376 -5.47 -7.32 34.06
C LYS A 376 -6.35 -7.84 35.19
N ALA A 377 -6.15 -7.36 36.42
CA ALA A 377 -7.01 -7.73 37.54
C ALA A 377 -8.44 -7.18 37.36
N ARG A 378 -8.59 -6.07 36.62
CA ARG A 378 -9.88 -5.44 36.31
C ARG A 378 -10.50 -6.00 35.04
N ASP A 379 -9.68 -6.20 34.00
CA ASP A 379 -10.09 -6.73 32.70
C ASP A 379 -9.06 -7.76 32.19
N PRO A 380 -9.35 -9.07 32.24
CA PRO A 380 -8.47 -10.12 31.74
C PRO A 380 -8.10 -9.99 30.24
N ASN A 381 -8.88 -9.24 29.47
CA ASN A 381 -8.61 -8.97 28.05
C ASN A 381 -7.58 -7.86 27.84
N PHE A 382 -7.19 -7.11 28.87
CA PHE A 382 -6.18 -6.07 28.76
C PHE A 382 -4.86 -6.64 28.21
N ARG A 383 -4.29 -5.93 27.23
CA ARG A 383 -3.00 -6.24 26.62
C ARG A 383 -2.10 -5.01 26.64
N LEU A 384 -0.82 -5.23 26.93
CA LEU A 384 0.19 -4.17 26.98
C LEU A 384 1.35 -4.50 26.05
N TRP A 385 1.73 -3.53 25.23
CA TRP A 385 2.96 -3.49 24.46
C TRP A 385 3.90 -2.44 25.05
N PHE A 386 5.18 -2.56 24.75
CA PHE A 386 6.21 -1.70 25.31
C PHE A 386 7.22 -1.29 24.23
N VAL A 387 7.43 0.01 24.07
CA VAL A 387 8.52 0.55 23.24
C VAL A 387 9.69 0.92 24.17
N PRO A 388 10.82 0.19 24.12
CA PRO A 388 11.96 0.52 24.95
C PRO A 388 12.64 1.81 24.49
N THR A 389 13.38 2.47 25.39
CA THR A 389 14.22 3.63 25.04
C THR A 389 15.33 3.26 24.05
N PHE A 390 15.82 2.02 24.13
CA PHE A 390 16.69 1.41 23.12
C PHE A 390 15.87 0.46 22.24
N TYR A 391 15.11 1.03 21.30
CA TYR A 391 14.20 0.33 20.38
C TYR A 391 14.86 -0.17 19.08
N TYR A 392 16.14 0.14 18.87
CA TYR A 392 16.93 -0.36 17.75
C TYR A 392 18.28 -0.88 18.23
N GLY A 393 19.00 -1.54 17.34
CA GLY A 393 20.34 -2.08 17.59
C GLY A 393 20.31 -3.60 17.68
N MET A 394 21.48 -4.18 17.98
CA MET A 394 21.68 -5.63 18.11
C MET A 394 22.64 -6.00 19.24
N THR A 395 23.05 -5.03 20.06
CA THR A 395 24.07 -5.23 21.09
C THR A 395 23.39 -5.37 22.44
N ASP A 396 23.71 -6.44 23.20
CA ASP A 396 23.23 -6.56 24.58
C ASP A 396 23.78 -5.41 25.44
N GLY A 397 23.08 -5.11 26.53
CA GLY A 397 23.53 -4.09 27.46
C GLY A 397 22.64 -4.03 28.68
N PRO A 398 23.01 -3.23 29.70
CA PRO A 398 22.30 -3.21 30.98
C PRO A 398 20.79 -2.98 30.84
N TYR A 399 20.38 -2.11 29.92
CA TYR A 399 18.96 -1.83 29.69
C TYR A 399 18.20 -3.06 29.15
N TRP A 400 18.75 -3.79 28.17
CA TRP A 400 18.12 -4.99 27.62
C TRP A 400 18.22 -6.19 28.55
N GLN A 401 19.27 -6.28 29.37
CA GLN A 401 19.38 -7.27 30.44
C GLN A 401 18.27 -7.09 31.47
N THR A 402 18.02 -5.84 31.91
CA THR A 402 16.90 -5.51 32.80
C THR A 402 15.55 -5.78 32.13
N LEU A 403 15.37 -5.43 30.85
CA LEU A 403 14.16 -5.76 30.10
C LEU A 403 13.90 -7.27 30.10
N ARG A 404 14.92 -8.05 29.71
CA ARG A 404 14.84 -9.51 29.60
C ARG A 404 14.51 -10.18 30.93
N SER A 405 15.11 -9.72 32.03
CA SER A 405 14.96 -10.32 33.37
C SER A 405 13.73 -9.84 34.14
N THR A 406 13.25 -8.61 33.90
CA THR A 406 12.26 -7.95 34.76
C THR A 406 10.90 -7.77 34.07
N LEU A 407 10.86 -7.44 32.78
CA LEU A 407 9.61 -7.13 32.10
C LEU A 407 8.77 -8.40 31.92
N ASN A 408 7.50 -8.39 32.35
CA ASN A 408 6.59 -9.53 32.26
C ASN A 408 6.54 -10.09 30.83
N HIS A 409 6.73 -11.41 30.67
CA HIS A 409 6.85 -12.05 29.35
C HIS A 409 5.59 -11.94 28.46
N SER A 410 4.42 -11.63 29.04
CA SER A 410 3.20 -11.37 28.25
C SER A 410 3.18 -10.00 27.58
N ILE A 411 4.05 -9.07 28.01
CA ILE A 411 4.22 -7.76 27.37
C ILE A 411 5.01 -7.93 26.08
N LYS A 412 4.42 -7.51 24.95
CA LYS A 412 5.10 -7.49 23.66
C LYS A 412 6.06 -6.30 23.59
N VAL A 413 7.22 -6.49 22.98
CA VAL A 413 8.27 -5.46 22.92
C VAL A 413 8.54 -5.08 21.48
N ILE A 414 8.58 -3.77 21.21
CA ILE A 414 8.83 -3.24 19.88
C ILE A 414 10.33 -3.16 19.60
N TRP A 415 10.72 -3.48 18.36
CA TRP A 415 12.07 -3.32 17.81
C TRP A 415 12.00 -2.79 16.38
N THR A 416 12.90 -1.89 15.97
CA THR A 416 12.86 -1.33 14.60
C THR A 416 13.87 -1.95 13.63
N GLY A 417 14.81 -2.75 14.11
CA GLY A 417 15.93 -3.24 13.32
C GLY A 417 17.30 -2.94 13.94
N LYS A 418 18.37 -3.27 13.21
CA LYS A 418 19.75 -2.89 13.60
C LYS A 418 19.92 -1.38 13.73
N TRP A 419 19.10 -0.63 12.99
CA TRP A 419 18.99 0.81 13.03
C TRP A 419 17.51 1.22 13.05
N VAL A 420 17.23 2.53 13.02
CA VAL A 420 15.85 3.02 12.95
C VAL A 420 15.27 2.87 11.54
N LEU A 421 16.05 3.24 10.52
CA LEU A 421 15.75 3.03 9.11
C LEU A 421 16.67 1.92 8.58
N ASN A 422 16.10 0.86 8.01
CA ASN A 422 16.86 -0.33 7.64
C ASN A 422 16.68 -0.67 6.16
N LYS A 423 17.79 -0.71 5.43
CA LYS A 423 17.84 -1.25 4.06
C LYS A 423 17.39 -2.72 4.01
N SER A 424 17.78 -3.49 5.02
CA SER A 424 17.39 -4.89 5.16
C SER A 424 17.21 -5.29 6.61
N ILE A 425 16.30 -6.24 6.84
CA ILE A 425 16.05 -6.90 8.12
C ILE A 425 15.90 -8.38 7.82
N ASN A 426 16.74 -9.23 8.42
CA ASN A 426 16.71 -10.67 8.17
C ASN A 426 16.33 -11.47 9.41
N SER A 427 15.94 -12.71 9.18
CA SER A 427 15.51 -13.66 10.20
C SER A 427 16.58 -13.95 11.27
N SER A 428 17.87 -14.01 10.90
CA SER A 428 18.94 -14.23 11.89
C SER A 428 19.09 -13.06 12.85
N GLN A 429 18.93 -11.81 12.38
CA GLN A 429 18.86 -10.63 13.23
C GLN A 429 17.65 -10.70 14.17
N ALA A 430 16.46 -11.01 13.66
CA ALA A 430 15.26 -11.15 14.51
C ALA A 430 15.40 -12.27 15.56
N LYS A 431 16.05 -13.39 15.21
CA LYS A 431 16.38 -14.47 16.15
C LYS A 431 17.36 -14.02 17.23
N ALA A 432 18.40 -13.25 16.86
CA ALA A 432 19.34 -12.69 17.82
C ALA A 432 18.62 -11.76 18.81
N ILE A 433 17.72 -10.90 18.33
CA ILE A 433 16.91 -10.02 19.19
C ILE A 433 15.97 -10.82 20.09
N THR A 434 15.40 -11.93 19.60
CA THR A 434 14.58 -12.81 20.43
C THR A 434 15.34 -13.28 21.67
N ASN A 435 16.64 -13.61 21.53
CA ASN A 435 17.49 -13.98 22.66
C ASN A 435 17.79 -12.78 23.57
N LEU A 436 18.09 -11.62 22.99
CA LEU A 436 18.42 -10.40 23.75
C LEU A 436 17.21 -9.85 24.53
N TYR A 437 16.00 -9.94 24.01
CA TYR A 437 14.78 -9.54 24.73
C TYR A 437 14.20 -10.67 25.60
N GLY A 438 14.65 -11.92 25.40
CA GLY A 438 14.03 -13.12 25.97
C GLY A 438 12.60 -13.37 25.46
N ARG A 439 12.24 -12.83 24.29
CA ARG A 439 10.93 -12.94 23.64
C ARG A 439 11.00 -12.43 22.20
N LYS A 440 10.13 -12.93 21.32
CA LYS A 440 10.02 -12.42 19.94
C LYS A 440 9.56 -10.95 19.95
N PRO A 441 10.24 -10.03 19.23
CA PRO A 441 9.83 -8.63 19.14
C PRO A 441 8.66 -8.45 18.16
N ILE A 442 7.87 -7.40 18.32
CA ILE A 442 7.08 -6.84 17.23
C ILE A 442 8.01 -5.91 16.43
N LEU A 443 8.12 -6.15 15.12
CA LEU A 443 8.89 -5.29 14.23
C LEU A 443 8.09 -4.02 13.92
N TRP A 444 8.56 -2.88 14.39
CA TRP A 444 8.17 -1.56 13.86
C TRP A 444 9.08 -1.25 12.67
N ASP A 445 8.56 -1.46 11.47
CA ASP A 445 9.31 -1.20 10.26
C ASP A 445 9.12 0.24 9.78
N ASN A 446 10.20 1.03 9.76
CA ASN A 446 10.16 2.42 9.26
C ASN A 446 10.24 2.45 7.74
N TYR A 447 9.18 1.93 7.11
CA TYR A 447 8.91 2.03 5.68
C TYR A 447 7.39 1.88 5.48
N PRO A 448 6.72 2.73 4.67
CA PRO A 448 7.25 3.78 3.78
C PRO A 448 7.47 5.18 4.40
N VAL A 449 7.56 5.33 5.73
CA VAL A 449 7.69 6.66 6.38
C VAL A 449 8.71 7.60 5.72
N ASN A 450 8.32 8.86 5.55
CA ASN A 450 9.10 9.90 4.87
C ASN A 450 9.28 11.18 5.69
N ASP A 451 8.86 11.21 6.95
CA ASP A 451 8.90 12.40 7.81
C ASP A 451 10.30 13.04 7.91
N TYR A 452 11.35 12.22 7.93
CA TYR A 452 12.74 12.64 8.01
C TYR A 452 13.22 13.38 6.76
N THR A 453 12.45 13.38 5.68
CA THR A 453 12.72 14.13 4.44
C THR A 453 12.22 15.58 4.53
N TYR A 454 11.41 15.89 5.55
CA TYR A 454 10.91 17.24 5.87
C TYR A 454 11.80 18.02 6.86
N ASP A 455 12.93 17.45 7.30
CA ASP A 455 13.88 18.20 8.12
C ASP A 455 14.49 19.38 7.32
N LYS A 456 14.80 20.49 8.01
CA LYS A 456 15.41 21.68 7.40
C LYS A 456 16.63 21.30 6.55
N GLY A 457 16.63 21.73 5.29
CA GLY A 457 17.73 21.50 4.34
C GLY A 457 17.68 20.17 3.59
N LYS A 458 16.60 19.39 3.76
CA LYS A 458 16.29 18.22 2.92
C LYS A 458 15.15 18.53 1.97
N GLN A 459 15.01 17.68 0.95
CA GLN A 459 13.90 17.74 0.01
C GLN A 459 12.87 16.66 0.35
N HIS A 460 11.59 17.02 0.29
CA HIS A 460 10.46 16.16 0.61
C HIS A 460 10.34 15.05 -0.43
N GLN A 461 10.23 13.80 0.00
CA GLN A 461 10.23 12.65 -0.89
C GLN A 461 8.98 11.78 -0.68
N LEU A 462 8.38 11.30 -1.77
CA LEU A 462 7.41 10.21 -1.70
C LEU A 462 8.12 8.86 -1.77
N MET A 463 7.56 7.88 -1.07
CA MET A 463 8.06 6.50 -0.99
C MET A 463 7.02 5.56 -1.61
N LEU A 464 7.00 5.50 -2.94
CA LEU A 464 6.06 4.70 -3.72
C LEU A 464 6.64 3.35 -4.18
N GLY A 465 7.78 2.91 -3.64
CA GLY A 465 8.37 1.61 -3.97
C GLY A 465 7.72 0.43 -3.22
N PRO A 466 8.09 -0.82 -3.56
CA PRO A 466 7.71 -1.99 -2.79
C PRO A 466 8.55 -2.19 -1.53
N LEU A 467 8.05 -3.04 -0.63
CA LEU A 467 8.89 -3.62 0.43
C LEU A 467 10.03 -4.42 -0.20
N GLU A 468 11.26 -4.13 0.22
CA GLU A 468 12.46 -4.88 -0.15
C GLU A 468 13.32 -5.21 1.08
N GLY A 469 14.21 -6.19 0.94
CA GLY A 469 15.23 -6.50 1.94
C GLY A 469 14.74 -7.20 3.21
N ARG A 470 13.54 -7.81 3.20
CA ARG A 470 13.03 -8.66 4.30
C ARG A 470 13.10 -10.13 3.88
N THR A 471 13.71 -10.99 4.69
CA THR A 471 13.85 -12.41 4.32
C THR A 471 12.53 -13.16 4.44
N ALA A 472 12.33 -14.17 3.60
CA ALA A 472 11.10 -14.98 3.59
C ALA A 472 10.75 -15.63 4.94
N ASP A 473 11.76 -15.91 5.77
CA ASP A 473 11.60 -16.59 7.05
C ASP A 473 11.55 -15.62 8.25
N LEU A 474 11.61 -14.30 8.03
CA LEU A 474 11.64 -13.28 9.09
C LEU A 474 10.46 -13.42 10.06
N THR A 475 9.25 -13.66 9.52
CA THR A 475 8.00 -13.79 10.29
C THR A 475 8.02 -14.95 11.28
N LYS A 476 8.93 -15.92 11.15
CA LYS A 476 9.13 -16.99 12.13
C LYS A 476 9.75 -16.48 13.44
N ASN A 477 10.50 -15.38 13.40
CA ASN A 477 11.29 -14.86 14.52
C ASN A 477 10.79 -13.53 15.09
N ILE A 478 9.64 -13.04 14.62
CA ILE A 478 8.96 -11.86 15.15
C ILE A 478 7.55 -12.24 15.63
N ALA A 479 7.01 -11.47 16.57
CA ALA A 479 5.66 -11.62 17.11
C ALA A 479 4.61 -10.84 16.33
N GLY A 480 5.05 -9.83 15.56
CA GLY A 480 4.20 -8.94 14.78
C GLY A 480 5.00 -8.09 13.82
N TYR A 481 4.34 -7.56 12.80
CA TYR A 481 4.88 -6.60 11.85
C TYR A 481 3.96 -5.38 11.78
N ILE A 482 4.46 -4.21 12.13
CA ILE A 482 3.75 -2.94 12.01
C ILE A 482 4.58 -1.98 11.14
N SER A 483 4.00 -1.51 10.04
CA SER A 483 4.62 -0.56 9.12
C SER A 483 4.34 0.88 9.58
N ASN A 484 5.38 1.72 9.59
CA ASN A 484 5.23 3.16 9.75
C ASN A 484 5.05 3.82 8.37
N PRO A 485 3.87 4.38 8.06
CA PRO A 485 3.54 4.93 6.76
C PRO A 485 4.08 6.35 6.59
N MET A 486 3.88 6.93 5.39
CA MET A 486 4.17 8.34 5.15
C MET A 486 3.18 9.26 5.87
N VAL A 487 3.52 10.55 5.94
CA VAL A 487 2.53 11.58 6.29
C VAL A 487 1.35 11.65 5.28
N GLN A 488 1.52 11.12 4.06
CA GLN A 488 0.49 10.95 3.02
C GLN A 488 -0.24 9.58 3.15
N PRO A 489 -1.46 9.51 3.72
CA PRO A 489 -2.17 8.24 3.89
C PRO A 489 -2.52 7.52 2.58
N TYR A 490 -2.91 8.22 1.50
CA TYR A 490 -3.36 7.54 0.28
C TYR A 490 -2.17 7.03 -0.54
N ALA A 491 -1.11 7.83 -0.68
CA ALA A 491 0.13 7.46 -1.34
C ALA A 491 0.83 6.29 -0.62
N SER A 492 0.70 6.18 0.70
CA SER A 492 1.27 5.08 1.49
C SER A 492 0.75 3.71 1.08
N LYS A 493 -0.46 3.63 0.50
CA LYS A 493 -1.13 2.36 0.18
C LYS A 493 -0.37 1.51 -0.83
N VAL A 494 0.37 2.13 -1.75
CA VAL A 494 1.20 1.40 -2.72
C VAL A 494 2.20 0.50 -1.99
N ALA A 495 2.97 1.05 -1.05
CA ALA A 495 3.93 0.28 -0.28
C ALA A 495 3.23 -0.68 0.71
N LEU A 496 2.16 -0.24 1.38
CA LEU A 496 1.44 -1.06 2.35
C LEU A 496 0.81 -2.32 1.73
N GLU A 497 0.33 -2.26 0.49
CA GLU A 497 -0.18 -3.43 -0.24
C GLU A 497 0.94 -4.44 -0.49
N THR A 498 2.13 -4.00 -0.91
CA THR A 498 3.29 -4.91 -1.08
C THR A 498 3.77 -5.51 0.24
N ILE A 499 3.65 -4.77 1.35
CA ILE A 499 3.91 -5.30 2.69
C ILE A 499 2.89 -6.39 3.03
N SER A 500 1.61 -6.18 2.71
CA SER A 500 0.59 -7.21 2.91
C SER A 500 0.91 -8.47 2.10
N ASP A 501 1.21 -8.34 0.81
CA ASP A 501 1.56 -9.48 -0.05
C ASP A 501 2.75 -10.27 0.53
N TYR A 502 3.79 -9.56 0.97
CA TYR A 502 4.92 -10.17 1.68
C TYR A 502 4.51 -10.91 2.94
N LEU A 503 3.66 -10.33 3.80
CA LEU A 503 3.28 -10.95 5.07
C LEU A 503 2.41 -12.19 4.87
N GLN A 504 1.60 -12.22 3.82
CA GLN A 504 0.78 -13.38 3.46
C GLN A 504 1.64 -14.50 2.88
N ASN A 505 2.51 -14.16 1.92
CA ASN A 505 3.29 -15.14 1.17
C ASN A 505 4.80 -14.82 1.12
N PRO A 506 5.52 -14.78 2.26
CA PRO A 506 6.91 -14.31 2.28
C PRO A 506 7.86 -15.13 1.38
N GLY A 507 7.58 -16.42 1.18
CA GLY A 507 8.41 -17.35 0.42
C GLY A 507 8.36 -17.14 -1.08
N SER A 508 7.23 -16.64 -1.61
CA SER A 508 7.02 -16.37 -3.03
C SER A 508 6.98 -14.87 -3.35
N TYR A 509 7.06 -14.00 -2.34
CA TYR A 509 7.06 -12.56 -2.50
C TYR A 509 8.14 -12.08 -3.48
N GLN A 510 7.71 -11.39 -4.53
CA GLN A 510 8.59 -10.76 -5.52
C GLN A 510 8.30 -9.25 -5.55
N PRO A 511 9.23 -8.39 -5.07
CA PRO A 511 8.96 -6.96 -4.87
C PRO A 511 8.37 -6.26 -6.11
N LYS A 512 8.97 -6.47 -7.28
CA LYS A 512 8.51 -5.82 -8.52
C LYS A 512 7.15 -6.32 -8.99
N THR A 513 6.85 -7.61 -8.80
CA THR A 513 5.54 -8.19 -9.14
C THR A 513 4.46 -7.64 -8.22
N ALA A 514 4.70 -7.67 -6.90
CA ALA A 514 3.81 -7.10 -5.90
C ALA A 514 3.57 -5.60 -6.14
N TRP A 515 4.62 -4.86 -6.49
CA TRP A 515 4.54 -3.43 -6.81
C TRP A 515 3.64 -3.14 -8.02
N ASN A 516 3.80 -3.91 -9.10
CA ASN A 516 2.95 -3.77 -10.27
C ASN A 516 1.48 -4.11 -9.93
N GLY A 517 1.25 -5.14 -9.12
CA GLY A 517 -0.08 -5.48 -8.59
C GLY A 517 -0.69 -4.32 -7.81
N ALA A 518 0.06 -3.75 -6.87
CA ALA A 518 -0.38 -2.62 -6.07
C ALA A 518 -0.75 -1.39 -6.90
N ILE A 519 0.02 -1.10 -7.96
CA ILE A 519 -0.33 -0.01 -8.89
C ILE A 519 -1.63 -0.32 -9.66
N ASN A 520 -1.81 -1.56 -10.11
CA ASN A 520 -2.99 -1.97 -10.86
C ASN A 520 -4.27 -1.98 -10.02
N HIS A 521 -4.15 -2.28 -8.72
CA HIS A 521 -5.30 -2.39 -7.81
C HIS A 521 -5.57 -1.10 -7.02
N LEU A 522 -4.69 -0.09 -7.12
CA LEU A 522 -4.83 1.15 -6.37
C LEU A 522 -6.16 1.83 -6.68
N SER A 523 -6.98 1.96 -5.65
CA SER A 523 -8.35 2.45 -5.80
C SER A 523 -8.40 3.90 -6.29
N GLY A 524 -9.19 4.12 -7.34
CA GLY A 524 -9.39 5.41 -7.97
C GLY A 524 -8.32 5.78 -9.00
N ILE A 525 -7.58 4.80 -9.53
CA ILE A 525 -6.73 4.92 -10.71
C ILE A 525 -7.40 4.19 -11.88
N THR A 526 -7.67 4.90 -12.97
CA THR A 526 -8.26 4.32 -14.20
C THR A 526 -7.22 4.01 -15.28
N ASN A 527 -6.00 4.56 -15.15
CA ASN A 527 -4.87 4.25 -16.03
C ASN A 527 -3.62 3.90 -15.18
N PRO A 528 -3.49 2.64 -14.73
CA PRO A 528 -2.35 2.19 -13.93
C PRO A 528 -1.00 2.37 -14.62
N THR A 529 -0.93 2.24 -15.95
CA THR A 529 0.31 2.43 -16.71
C THR A 529 0.83 3.87 -16.59
N LEU A 530 -0.08 4.85 -16.66
CA LEU A 530 0.30 6.25 -16.50
C LEU A 530 0.65 6.59 -15.05
N PHE A 531 -0.04 6.00 -14.07
CA PHE A 531 0.33 6.14 -12.67
C PHE A 531 1.69 5.49 -12.37
N LYS A 532 1.96 4.32 -12.93
CA LYS A 532 3.25 3.61 -12.81
C LYS A 532 4.40 4.49 -13.28
N THR A 533 4.22 5.23 -14.36
CA THR A 533 5.19 6.22 -14.85
C THR A 533 5.60 7.21 -13.75
N PHE A 534 4.62 7.78 -13.06
CA PHE A 534 4.90 8.68 -11.94
C PHE A 534 5.55 7.94 -10.76
N ALA A 535 5.05 6.74 -10.43
CA ALA A 535 5.53 5.95 -9.31
C ALA A 535 7.00 5.53 -9.47
N GLU A 536 7.45 5.18 -10.69
CA GLU A 536 8.84 4.80 -11.00
C GLU A 536 9.86 5.82 -10.48
N PHE A 537 9.55 7.12 -10.61
CA PHE A 537 10.41 8.23 -10.17
C PHE A 537 10.32 8.55 -8.67
N ASN A 538 9.45 7.85 -7.94
CA ASN A 538 9.23 8.01 -6.50
C ASN A 538 9.51 6.71 -5.73
N THR A 539 10.30 5.80 -6.30
CA THR A 539 10.65 4.50 -5.67
C THR A 539 11.96 4.53 -4.87
N VAL A 540 12.80 5.55 -5.07
CA VAL A 540 14.06 5.71 -4.32
C VAL A 540 13.75 5.83 -2.84
N SER A 541 14.44 5.05 -2.01
CA SER A 541 14.23 5.02 -0.55
C SER A 541 15.43 4.43 0.18
N THR A 542 15.33 4.26 1.50
CA THR A 542 16.34 3.51 2.27
C THR A 542 16.47 2.05 1.81
N LEU A 543 15.39 1.46 1.27
CA LEU A 543 15.40 0.06 0.81
C LEU A 543 16.12 -0.07 -0.53
N ASN A 544 15.84 0.86 -1.44
CA ASN A 544 16.35 0.86 -2.79
C ASN A 544 16.86 2.27 -3.16
N SER A 545 18.17 2.45 -3.18
CA SER A 545 18.80 3.74 -3.46
C SER A 545 18.85 4.12 -4.94
N THR A 546 18.58 3.17 -5.85
CA THR A 546 18.56 3.41 -7.30
C THR A 546 17.14 3.59 -7.83
N GLY A 547 16.13 3.09 -7.11
CA GLY A 547 14.75 3.10 -7.58
C GLY A 547 14.54 2.25 -8.83
N TYR A 548 13.40 2.45 -9.47
CA TYR A 548 12.92 1.73 -10.67
C TYR A 548 12.80 2.62 -11.91
N SER A 549 13.12 3.92 -11.81
CA SER A 549 13.08 4.81 -12.97
C SER A 549 14.08 4.35 -14.05
N PRO A 550 13.68 4.34 -15.33
CA PRO A 550 14.58 3.97 -16.42
C PRO A 550 15.63 5.04 -16.72
N ILE A 551 15.45 6.28 -16.24
CA ILE A 551 16.18 7.45 -16.74
C ILE A 551 17.69 7.35 -16.54
N GLY A 552 18.15 6.77 -15.43
CA GLY A 552 19.57 6.60 -15.16
C GLY A 552 20.26 5.72 -16.21
N ALA A 553 19.62 4.61 -16.60
CA ALA A 553 20.11 3.72 -17.66
C ALA A 553 20.08 4.38 -19.04
N MET A 554 19.03 5.16 -19.33
CA MET A 554 18.91 5.89 -20.60
C MET A 554 19.99 6.97 -20.74
N VAL A 555 20.26 7.74 -19.68
CA VAL A 555 21.35 8.73 -19.66
C VAL A 555 22.71 8.05 -19.78
N ALA A 556 22.92 6.91 -19.13
CA ALA A 556 24.16 6.14 -19.26
C ALA A 556 24.36 5.62 -20.70
N ALA A 557 23.30 5.11 -21.35
CA ALA A 557 23.34 4.66 -22.74
C ALA A 557 23.72 5.80 -23.70
N TYR A 558 23.16 7.00 -23.49
CA TYR A 558 23.53 8.19 -24.27
C TYR A 558 24.99 8.60 -24.06
N ARG A 559 25.46 8.63 -22.81
CA ARG A 559 26.86 9.01 -22.49
C ARG A 559 27.90 8.01 -23.00
N ASN A 560 27.57 6.73 -22.97
CA ASN A 560 28.50 5.64 -23.30
C ASN A 560 28.41 5.19 -24.77
N ALA A 561 27.60 5.85 -25.59
CA ALA A 561 27.48 5.53 -27.02
C ALA A 561 28.83 5.68 -27.72
N SER A 562 29.29 4.62 -28.40
CA SER A 562 30.59 4.60 -29.09
C SER A 562 30.50 4.96 -30.58
N THR A 563 29.27 5.04 -31.11
CA THR A 563 29.00 5.40 -32.51
C THR A 563 27.94 6.48 -32.60
N SER A 564 27.95 7.25 -33.70
CA SER A 564 26.93 8.28 -33.96
C SER A 564 25.51 7.71 -34.02
N ALA A 565 25.34 6.51 -34.58
CA ALA A 565 24.03 5.83 -34.66
C ALA A 565 23.50 5.46 -33.26
N GLN A 566 24.35 4.90 -32.39
CA GLN A 566 23.96 4.60 -31.01
C GLN A 566 23.61 5.88 -30.24
N LYS A 567 24.41 6.94 -30.41
CA LYS A 567 24.17 8.22 -29.74
C LYS A 567 22.83 8.81 -30.16
N GLN A 568 22.54 8.82 -31.46
CA GLN A 568 21.27 9.30 -32.01
C GLN A 568 20.08 8.48 -31.49
N SER A 569 20.19 7.15 -31.45
CA SER A 569 19.12 6.28 -30.91
C SER A 569 18.89 6.52 -29.41
N ALA A 570 19.95 6.65 -28.62
CA ALA A 570 19.84 6.93 -27.19
C ALA A 570 19.25 8.33 -26.92
N GLU A 571 19.62 9.32 -27.74
CA GLU A 571 19.06 10.68 -27.68
C GLU A 571 17.56 10.69 -27.98
N GLN A 572 17.13 10.00 -29.05
CA GLN A 572 15.71 9.85 -29.38
C GLN A 572 14.91 9.17 -28.24
N GLY A 573 15.52 8.16 -27.60
CA GLY A 573 14.95 7.53 -26.41
C GLY A 573 14.77 8.52 -25.26
N LEU A 574 15.81 9.30 -24.94
CA LEU A 574 15.75 10.35 -23.90
C LEU A 574 14.71 11.41 -24.24
N GLU A 575 14.67 11.88 -25.48
CA GLU A 575 13.69 12.88 -25.92
C GLU A 575 12.25 12.37 -25.76
N THR A 576 12.00 11.12 -26.14
CA THR A 576 10.69 10.47 -25.97
C THR A 576 10.29 10.42 -24.51
N GLU A 577 11.21 10.00 -23.63
CA GLU A 577 10.96 9.92 -22.20
C GLU A 577 10.73 11.30 -21.57
N PHE A 578 11.56 12.29 -21.89
CA PHE A 578 11.39 13.64 -21.37
C PHE A 578 10.07 14.28 -21.83
N ARG A 579 9.64 14.07 -23.08
CA ARG A 579 8.30 14.50 -23.56
C ARG A 579 7.19 13.83 -22.77
N ARG A 580 7.32 12.53 -22.47
CA ARG A 580 6.36 11.77 -21.67
C ARG A 580 6.24 12.34 -20.26
N LEU A 581 7.36 12.62 -19.60
CA LEU A 581 7.41 13.20 -18.25
C LEU A 581 6.85 14.63 -18.22
N ARG A 582 7.26 15.49 -19.17
CA ARG A 582 6.75 16.86 -19.29
C ARG A 582 5.23 16.91 -19.40
N ASN A 583 4.64 15.97 -20.15
CA ASN A 583 3.19 15.91 -20.37
C ASN A 583 2.44 15.22 -19.22
N LEU A 584 3.14 14.59 -18.27
CA LEU A 584 2.51 13.82 -17.19
C LEU A 584 1.60 14.66 -16.28
N PRO A 585 1.93 15.92 -15.90
CA PRO A 585 1.06 16.74 -15.07
C PRO A 585 -0.29 17.09 -15.69
N SER A 586 -0.44 17.03 -17.03
CA SER A 586 -1.71 17.26 -17.71
C SER A 586 -2.45 15.96 -18.04
N THR A 587 -1.72 14.86 -18.27
CA THR A 587 -2.30 13.58 -18.70
C THR A 587 -2.66 12.65 -17.56
N LEU A 588 -1.93 12.67 -16.44
CA LEU A 588 -2.18 11.79 -15.30
C LEU A 588 -3.43 12.18 -14.49
N PRO A 589 -3.65 13.45 -14.10
CA PRO A 589 -4.78 13.80 -13.22
C PRO A 589 -6.17 13.37 -13.70
N PRO A 590 -6.53 13.47 -15.00
CA PRO A 590 -7.82 12.99 -15.51
C PRO A 590 -8.06 11.49 -15.27
N THR A 591 -7.00 10.71 -15.06
CA THR A 591 -7.08 9.26 -14.82
C THR A 591 -7.20 8.90 -13.34
N ILE A 592 -7.13 9.88 -12.43
CA ILE A 592 -7.20 9.68 -10.99
C ILE A 592 -8.53 10.20 -10.45
N THR A 593 -9.46 9.31 -10.14
CA THR A 593 -10.74 9.66 -9.51
C THR A 593 -10.62 9.85 -8.00
N ASN A 594 -9.57 9.30 -7.37
CA ASN A 594 -9.24 9.55 -5.97
C ASN A 594 -8.60 10.94 -5.80
N LYS A 595 -9.43 11.94 -5.51
CA LYS A 595 -9.01 13.34 -5.35
C LYS A 595 -7.98 13.55 -4.23
N GLU A 596 -8.03 12.76 -3.17
CA GLU A 596 -7.11 12.91 -2.03
C GLU A 596 -5.71 12.40 -2.41
N LEU A 597 -5.63 11.25 -3.09
CA LEU A 597 -4.37 10.77 -3.66
C LEU A 597 -3.79 11.78 -4.65
N LEU A 598 -4.62 12.30 -5.57
CA LEU A 598 -4.18 13.31 -6.53
C LEU A 598 -3.61 14.54 -5.82
N HIS A 599 -4.31 15.04 -4.79
CA HIS A 599 -3.85 16.17 -3.99
C HIS A 599 -2.50 15.90 -3.32
N GLU A 600 -2.32 14.71 -2.73
CA GLU A 600 -1.06 14.31 -2.09
C GLU A 600 0.12 14.28 -3.07
N ILE A 601 -0.06 13.74 -4.28
CA ILE A 601 1.05 13.56 -5.23
C ILE A 601 1.34 14.79 -6.09
N GLN A 602 0.39 15.73 -6.17
CA GLN A 602 0.44 16.85 -7.11
C GLN A 602 1.76 17.63 -7.10
N PRO A 603 2.39 17.96 -5.94
CA PRO A 603 3.62 18.73 -5.94
C PRO A 603 4.80 18.02 -6.61
N TRP A 604 4.94 16.71 -6.38
CA TRP A 604 5.96 15.87 -7.03
C TRP A 604 5.65 15.67 -8.51
N LEU A 605 4.38 15.51 -8.86
CA LEU A 605 3.94 15.38 -10.25
C LEU A 605 4.30 16.64 -11.04
N THR A 606 3.97 17.83 -10.53
CA THR A 606 4.33 19.10 -11.15
C THR A 606 5.84 19.25 -11.32
N LYS A 607 6.63 18.92 -10.29
CA LYS A 607 8.11 18.99 -10.39
C LYS A 607 8.65 18.02 -11.44
N LEU A 608 8.14 16.79 -11.49
CA LEU A 608 8.56 15.79 -12.47
C LEU A 608 8.32 16.27 -13.92
N GLY A 609 7.21 16.97 -14.16
CA GLY A 609 6.95 17.60 -15.46
C GLY A 609 7.98 18.68 -15.82
N ALA A 610 8.35 19.53 -14.86
CA ALA A 610 9.38 20.54 -15.06
C ALA A 610 10.78 19.93 -15.29
N GLU A 611 11.13 18.85 -14.61
CA GLU A 611 12.36 18.12 -14.88
C GLU A 611 12.35 17.46 -16.27
N GLY A 612 11.20 16.96 -16.72
CA GLY A 612 11.02 16.50 -18.10
C GLY A 612 11.26 17.63 -19.12
N GLN A 613 10.72 18.83 -18.88
CA GLN A 613 11.00 20.00 -19.72
C GLN A 613 12.49 20.37 -19.70
N GLY A 614 13.11 20.38 -18.52
CA GLY A 614 14.52 20.63 -18.35
C GLY A 614 15.41 19.62 -19.09
N GLY A 615 15.02 18.35 -19.12
CA GLY A 615 15.69 17.31 -19.92
C GLY A 615 15.66 17.60 -21.42
N LEU A 616 14.53 18.09 -21.95
CA LEU A 616 14.43 18.52 -23.35
C LEU A 616 15.31 19.75 -23.63
N ASP A 617 15.30 20.74 -22.75
CA ASP A 617 16.17 21.92 -22.90
C ASP A 617 17.65 21.56 -22.80
N ALA A 618 18.00 20.54 -21.99
CA ALA A 618 19.36 20.00 -21.93
C ALA A 618 19.79 19.37 -23.26
N LEU A 619 18.93 18.56 -23.88
CA LEU A 619 19.19 18.01 -25.22
C LEU A 619 19.34 19.13 -26.27
N ALA A 620 18.48 20.17 -26.20
CA ALA A 620 18.57 21.32 -27.10
C ALA A 620 19.91 22.07 -26.97
N VAL A 621 20.43 22.26 -25.75
CA VAL A 621 21.76 22.86 -25.53
C VAL A 621 22.88 21.99 -26.07
N ILE A 622 22.81 20.67 -25.87
CA ILE A 622 23.83 19.74 -26.37
C ILE A 622 23.90 19.76 -27.90
N ASN A 623 22.76 19.89 -28.57
CA ASN A 623 22.67 19.92 -30.04
C ASN A 623 22.97 21.30 -30.64
N ASP A 624 22.58 22.37 -29.94
CA ASP A 624 22.83 23.76 -30.31
C ASP A 624 23.08 24.60 -29.04
N PRO A 625 24.34 24.92 -28.71
CA PRO A 625 24.69 25.67 -27.50
C PRO A 625 24.44 27.18 -27.62
N SER A 626 23.39 27.60 -28.34
CA SER A 626 23.00 29.00 -28.48
C SER A 626 22.58 29.62 -27.14
N THR A 627 22.79 30.93 -26.99
CA THR A 627 22.41 31.70 -25.79
C THR A 627 20.93 31.52 -25.44
N SER A 628 20.06 31.39 -26.44
CA SER A 628 18.63 31.12 -26.24
C SER A 628 18.39 29.78 -25.54
N ASN A 629 19.01 28.69 -26.02
CA ASN A 629 18.87 27.36 -25.44
C ASN A 629 19.44 27.31 -24.02
N LYS A 630 20.63 27.92 -23.81
CA LYS A 630 21.27 28.01 -22.48
C LYS A 630 20.38 28.77 -21.48
N ASN A 631 19.75 29.86 -21.90
CA ASN A 631 18.84 30.63 -21.04
C ASN A 631 17.57 29.84 -20.66
N ARG A 632 16.99 29.06 -21.58
CA ARG A 632 15.84 28.19 -21.26
C ARG A 632 16.22 27.12 -20.23
N LEU A 633 17.32 26.41 -20.47
CA LEU A 633 17.83 25.40 -19.54
C LEU A 633 18.13 26.00 -18.16
N ALA A 634 18.78 27.16 -18.09
CA ALA A 634 19.09 27.84 -16.83
C ALA A 634 17.83 28.22 -16.04
N LYS A 635 16.77 28.66 -16.73
CA LYS A 635 15.47 28.96 -16.11
C LYS A 635 14.83 27.71 -15.52
N GLU A 636 14.79 26.61 -16.26
CA GLU A 636 14.22 25.34 -15.78
C GLU A 636 15.05 24.76 -14.63
N LEU A 637 16.39 24.77 -14.74
CA LEU A 637 17.30 24.36 -13.67
C LEU A 637 17.04 25.10 -12.36
N LYS A 638 16.81 26.42 -12.43
CA LYS A 638 16.46 27.23 -11.25
C LYS A 638 15.12 26.78 -10.67
N LEU A 639 14.09 26.64 -11.51
CA LEU A 639 12.76 26.22 -11.09
C LEU A 639 12.78 24.86 -10.35
N VAL A 640 13.46 23.86 -10.91
CA VAL A 640 13.52 22.51 -10.29
C VAL A 640 14.44 22.47 -9.07
N SER A 641 15.49 23.29 -9.02
CA SER A 641 16.43 23.36 -7.88
C SER A 641 15.86 24.11 -6.68
N ASP A 642 15.02 25.13 -6.91
CA ASP A 642 14.36 25.90 -5.86
C ASP A 642 13.17 25.13 -5.24
N SER A 643 12.73 24.05 -5.88
CA SER A 643 11.62 23.24 -5.38
C SER A 643 12.00 22.42 -4.14
N PRO A 644 11.17 22.41 -3.08
CA PRO A 644 11.43 21.63 -1.89
C PRO A 644 11.18 20.13 -2.07
N TYR A 645 10.68 19.69 -3.23
CA TYR A 645 10.31 18.30 -3.48
C TYR A 645 11.44 17.55 -4.19
N GLN A 646 11.63 16.27 -3.84
CA GLN A 646 12.59 15.37 -4.47
C GLN A 646 11.86 14.38 -5.38
N VAL A 647 12.19 14.43 -6.66
CA VAL A 647 11.80 13.49 -7.72
C VAL A 647 12.89 13.56 -8.79
N GLY A 648 13.10 12.49 -9.57
CA GLY A 648 13.95 12.52 -10.78
C GLY A 648 15.36 13.08 -10.65
N GLY A 649 16.08 12.79 -9.55
CA GLY A 649 17.39 13.38 -9.25
C GLY A 649 18.46 13.23 -10.34
N GLU A 650 18.44 12.14 -11.11
CA GLU A 650 19.35 11.93 -12.24
C GLU A 650 19.16 12.95 -13.37
N MET A 651 17.93 13.45 -13.58
CA MET A 651 17.63 14.44 -14.62
C MET A 651 18.26 15.79 -14.30
N ILE A 652 18.23 16.21 -13.03
CA ILE A 652 18.90 17.44 -12.59
C ILE A 652 20.42 17.35 -12.86
N ALA A 653 21.04 16.18 -12.62
CA ALA A 653 22.46 15.97 -12.91
C ALA A 653 22.74 16.05 -14.42
N PHE A 654 21.88 15.48 -15.26
CA PHE A 654 21.96 15.58 -16.72
C PHE A 654 21.84 17.04 -17.20
N MET A 655 20.86 17.77 -16.69
CA MET A 655 20.63 19.20 -16.99
C MET A 655 21.86 20.06 -16.62
N LYS A 656 22.43 19.87 -15.42
CA LYS A 656 23.62 20.61 -14.98
C LYS A 656 24.83 20.35 -15.88
N GLN A 657 25.00 19.11 -16.34
CA GLN A 657 26.10 18.77 -17.24
C GLN A 657 25.95 19.46 -18.60
N ALA A 658 24.74 19.47 -19.17
CA ALA A 658 24.47 20.14 -20.44
C ALA A 658 24.72 21.66 -20.36
N GLY A 659 24.36 22.31 -19.25
CA GLY A 659 24.58 23.75 -19.07
C GLY A 659 26.03 24.18 -18.93
N ASN A 660 26.96 23.25 -18.67
CA ASN A 660 28.39 23.52 -18.58
C ASN A 660 29.13 23.37 -19.93
N GLN A 661 28.45 22.89 -20.96
CA GLN A 661 28.91 22.91 -22.36
C GLN A 661 28.51 24.26 -22.98
#